data_AF-A0A850GTC4-F1
#
_entry.id   AF-A0A850GTC4-F1
#
_cell.length_a   1.000
_cell.length_b   1.000
_cell.length_c   1.000
_cell.angle_alpha   90.00
_cell.angle_beta   90.00
_cell.angle_gamma   90.00
#
_symmetry.space_group_name_H-M   'P 1'
#
loop_
_entity.id
_entity.type
_entity.pdbx_description
1 polymer ?
#
loop_
_entity_poly.entity_id
_entity_poly.type
_entity_poly.pdbx_seq_one_letter_code
_entity_poly.pdbx_strand_id
1 'polypeptide(L)'
;MASKDLTTRTISRVGGHDLPIAVLAVVFFGPIMGVVDWRLFAVLVLVRALVWVLHARALLSPVRAYERAGERPADALLLAADGALQRFPSRFLAGYAGGWGASVALGLILGAQGFPEALQVGRSERALGWLLVGVLVLTEIVATMPIIVRVHERFHTELTRALLERRLRARRPVTKVWRRLLVVFVGLILAVMTLVAAIFGKRQIDDERVRVLEREQALVAGAALVLRRSPGEGEGEGEASQAALEAMLGEALDPSLRVVSAAELERRLGAERWLSAEDHGYGLALGPRSEEAVSREQLAVLDAPGGRVLAAAAVGDGRWVLGEVELDEDLGMLLIVLFGLGGFATIPVTITLLPLIRSVTEPLEAIDTVTRRVVEAGELGTLERVVALRNDEVGRLAEGFNGMLDVLEALTAAAVRVAKGDLRVDFEHPGELYDAFRGMVERLREVVSQIRETALELASAAAEIQAITQEQEAAAEQQSTRMKEISATVDGLAESAVDISERAAGVLTDADQAAGATQAAEARIVALGEQAAGIGELLLRIRDIADRSDLLALNGSLEATRAGEAGRGFALVAAETRRLAERVSATVNDVRGMLGDIEGASAAAVTATADSLSRSQSTADGARSISGVTQQQGEDTRTVSRALVRVTEGVSSSAVATSQTRAAAEGLRAQAEALEAITRQFEVD
;
A
#
# COMPACT_ATOMS: atom_id res chain seq x y z
N MET A 1 -34.06 22.47 37.06
CA MET A 1 -35.19 23.26 36.51
C MET A 1 -35.16 24.75 36.89
N ALA A 2 -34.01 25.34 37.25
CA ALA A 2 -33.87 26.77 37.51
C ALA A 2 -33.21 27.49 36.32
N SER A 3 -34.04 28.31 35.65
CA SER A 3 -33.78 29.28 34.57
C SER A 3 -33.37 28.77 33.18
N LYS A 4 -34.35 28.27 32.42
CA LYS A 4 -34.37 28.22 30.93
C LYS A 4 -34.43 29.61 30.25
N ASP A 5 -34.01 30.65 30.96
CA ASP A 5 -34.05 32.04 30.49
C ASP A 5 -32.66 32.67 30.60
N LEU A 6 -31.63 31.84 30.42
CA LEU A 6 -30.24 32.23 30.67
C LEU A 6 -29.73 33.11 29.53
N THR A 7 -30.17 32.93 28.29
CA THR A 7 -29.88 33.85 27.18
C THR A 7 -30.42 35.25 27.48
N THR A 8 -31.67 35.34 27.93
CA THR A 8 -32.32 36.61 28.30
C THR A 8 -31.66 37.23 29.52
N ARG A 9 -31.31 36.44 30.55
CA ARG A 9 -30.53 36.88 31.72
C ARG A 9 -29.11 37.30 31.39
N THR A 10 -28.49 36.72 30.37
CA THR A 10 -27.12 37.06 29.94
C THR A 10 -27.13 38.36 29.18
N ILE A 11 -28.05 38.52 28.22
CA ILE A 11 -28.25 39.77 27.51
C ILE A 11 -28.64 40.89 28.50
N SER A 12 -29.49 40.59 29.49
CA SER A 12 -29.88 41.57 30.51
C SER A 12 -28.79 41.86 31.54
N ARG A 13 -27.93 40.89 31.91
CA ARG A 13 -26.78 41.15 32.80
C ARG A 13 -25.66 41.89 32.10
N VAL A 14 -25.32 41.52 30.86
CA VAL A 14 -24.31 42.24 30.09
C VAL A 14 -24.81 43.65 29.78
N GLY A 15 -26.05 43.80 29.29
CA GLY A 15 -26.66 45.13 29.12
C GLY A 15 -26.84 45.88 30.45
N GLY A 16 -27.10 45.18 31.56
CA GLY A 16 -27.25 45.75 32.89
C GLY A 16 -25.93 46.12 33.58
N HIS A 17 -24.78 45.67 33.07
CA HIS A 17 -23.46 46.17 33.46
C HIS A 17 -22.98 47.25 32.48
N ASP A 18 -23.29 47.12 31.20
CA ASP A 18 -22.97 48.09 30.17
C ASP A 18 -23.69 49.43 30.41
N LEU A 19 -24.97 49.39 30.81
CA LEU A 19 -25.78 50.59 31.04
C LEU A 19 -25.29 51.44 32.24
N PRO A 20 -24.99 50.89 33.43
CA PRO A 20 -24.40 51.66 34.53
C PRO A 20 -22.99 52.15 34.23
N ILE A 21 -22.17 51.40 33.49
CA ILE A 21 -20.83 51.84 33.07
C ILE A 21 -20.95 52.99 32.08
N ALA A 22 -21.87 52.90 31.11
CA ALA A 22 -22.22 53.97 30.19
C ALA A 22 -22.77 55.21 30.92
N VAL A 23 -23.63 55.03 31.93
CA VAL A 23 -24.19 56.13 32.73
C VAL A 23 -23.12 56.74 33.63
N LEU A 24 -22.25 55.95 34.27
CA LEU A 24 -21.08 56.48 34.98
C LEU A 24 -20.19 57.26 34.02
N ALA A 25 -19.97 56.72 32.81
CA ALA A 25 -19.21 57.36 31.75
C ALA A 25 -19.85 58.65 31.23
N VAL A 26 -21.15 58.87 31.42
CA VAL A 26 -21.85 60.12 31.08
C VAL A 26 -21.86 61.08 32.28
N VAL A 27 -22.07 60.58 33.49
CA VAL A 27 -22.22 61.38 34.72
C VAL A 27 -20.88 61.92 35.23
N PHE A 28 -19.83 61.10 35.23
CA PHE A 28 -18.48 61.56 35.63
C PHE A 28 -17.85 62.45 34.57
N PHE A 29 -18.16 62.24 33.29
CA PHE A 29 -17.48 62.93 32.19
C PHE A 29 -18.27 64.10 31.61
N GLY A 30 -19.58 64.15 31.77
CA GLY A 30 -20.39 65.30 31.35
C GLY A 30 -19.87 66.65 31.87
N PRO A 31 -19.36 66.74 33.11
CA PRO A 31 -18.70 67.94 33.63
C PRO A 31 -17.25 68.14 33.16
N ILE A 32 -16.47 67.05 33.00
CA ILE A 32 -15.04 67.10 32.66
C ILE A 32 -14.83 67.37 31.16
N MET A 33 -15.71 66.84 30.32
CA MET A 33 -15.70 66.98 28.87
C MET A 33 -16.64 68.10 28.45
N GLY A 34 -16.42 69.35 28.85
CA GLY A 34 -17.16 70.54 28.35
C GLY A 34 -17.09 70.78 26.81
N VAL A 35 -16.85 69.72 26.05
CA VAL A 35 -16.44 69.59 24.65
C VAL A 35 -17.37 68.63 23.87
N VAL A 36 -18.27 67.88 24.52
CA VAL A 36 -19.30 67.08 23.83
C VAL A 36 -20.61 67.19 24.59
N ASP A 37 -21.72 67.52 23.91
CA ASP A 37 -23.04 67.46 24.55
C ASP A 37 -23.24 66.05 25.12
N TRP A 38 -23.23 65.92 26.45
CA TRP A 38 -23.31 64.63 27.14
C TRP A 38 -24.56 63.85 26.70
N ARG A 39 -25.59 64.55 26.22
CA ARG A 39 -26.80 63.97 25.63
C ARG A 39 -26.47 63.21 24.35
N LEU A 40 -25.60 63.75 23.50
CA LEU A 40 -25.16 63.12 22.25
C LEU A 40 -24.30 61.89 22.52
N PHE A 41 -23.37 61.98 23.48
CA PHE A 41 -22.57 60.83 23.91
C PHE A 41 -23.43 59.74 24.54
N ALA A 42 -24.36 60.12 25.42
CA ALA A 42 -25.34 59.20 25.99
C ALA A 42 -26.17 58.52 24.91
N VAL A 43 -26.65 59.26 23.90
CA VAL A 43 -27.39 58.71 22.76
C VAL A 43 -26.52 57.74 21.95
N LEU A 44 -25.26 58.06 21.69
CA LEU A 44 -24.35 57.17 20.94
C LEU A 44 -24.07 55.87 21.67
N VAL A 45 -23.81 55.93 22.97
CA VAL A 45 -23.58 54.75 23.80
C VAL A 45 -24.87 53.92 23.93
N LEU A 46 -26.04 54.56 24.07
CA LEU A 46 -27.34 53.89 24.07
C LEU A 46 -27.66 53.20 22.73
N VAL A 47 -27.42 53.88 21.60
CA VAL A 47 -27.62 53.30 20.27
C VAL A 47 -26.68 52.12 20.06
N ARG A 48 -25.41 52.22 20.48
CA ARG A 48 -24.45 51.12 20.45
C ARG A 48 -24.93 49.92 21.28
N ALA A 49 -25.29 50.16 22.53
CA ALA A 49 -25.79 49.13 23.43
C ALA A 49 -27.02 48.43 22.84
N LEU A 50 -27.93 49.19 22.23
CA LEU A 50 -29.11 48.68 21.55
C LEU A 50 -28.76 47.82 20.32
N VAL A 51 -27.88 48.31 19.45
CA VAL A 51 -27.42 47.57 18.25
C VAL A 51 -26.75 46.26 18.65
N TRP A 52 -25.91 46.29 19.69
CA TRP A 52 -25.25 45.11 20.20
C TRP A 52 -26.26 44.10 20.79
N VAL A 53 -27.20 44.55 21.63
CA VAL A 53 -28.26 43.70 22.18
C VAL A 53 -29.06 43.03 21.05
N LEU A 54 -29.40 43.77 19.99
CA LEU A 54 -30.11 43.24 18.82
C LEU A 54 -29.27 42.22 18.06
N HIS A 55 -27.97 42.46 17.88
CA HIS A 55 -27.07 41.55 17.18
C HIS A 55 -26.82 40.25 17.96
N ALA A 56 -26.55 40.35 19.27
CA ALA A 56 -26.40 39.20 20.16
C ALA A 56 -27.69 38.36 20.20
N ARG A 57 -28.84 39.04 20.19
CA ARG A 57 -30.15 38.41 20.04
C ARG A 57 -30.20 37.62 18.73
N ALA A 58 -29.93 38.22 17.57
CA ALA A 58 -29.97 37.50 16.29
C ALA A 58 -29.04 36.27 16.27
N LEU A 59 -27.82 36.41 16.79
CA LEU A 59 -26.80 35.36 16.76
C LEU A 59 -27.15 34.15 17.63
N LEU A 60 -27.77 34.39 18.79
CA LEU A 60 -28.23 33.35 19.72
C LEU A 60 -29.68 32.93 19.47
N SER A 61 -30.25 33.26 18.31
CA SER A 61 -31.60 32.79 17.95
C SER A 61 -31.74 31.25 17.92
N PRO A 62 -30.75 30.46 17.45
CA PRO A 62 -30.85 29.00 17.44
C PRO A 62 -30.81 28.41 18.85
N VAL A 63 -30.01 29.00 19.74
CA VAL A 63 -29.92 28.63 21.16
C VAL A 63 -31.25 28.89 21.87
N ARG A 64 -31.91 30.00 21.57
CA ARG A 64 -33.24 30.32 22.12
C ARG A 64 -34.37 29.49 21.54
N ALA A 65 -34.22 29.00 20.31
CA ALA A 65 -35.14 28.02 19.74
C ALA A 65 -34.99 26.67 20.47
N TYR A 66 -33.75 26.27 20.77
CA TYR A 66 -33.46 25.11 21.61
C TYR A 66 -34.01 25.26 23.04
N GLU A 67 -33.79 26.39 23.72
CA GLU A 67 -34.33 26.65 25.07
C GLU A 67 -35.87 26.56 25.14
N ARG A 68 -36.56 26.93 24.04
CA ARG A 68 -38.03 26.89 23.93
C ARG A 68 -38.61 25.53 23.55
N ALA A 69 -37.80 24.61 23.02
CA ALA A 69 -38.28 23.35 22.42
C ALA A 69 -38.70 22.24 23.44
N GLY A 70 -38.84 22.55 24.74
CA GLY A 70 -39.35 21.61 25.74
C GLY A 70 -38.32 20.60 26.27
N GLU A 71 -38.74 19.38 26.62
CA GLU A 71 -37.88 18.32 27.21
C GLU A 71 -37.25 17.38 26.16
N ARG A 72 -37.77 17.35 24.92
CA ARG A 72 -37.25 16.53 23.82
C ARG A 72 -37.11 17.34 22.53
N PRO A 73 -36.07 18.19 22.41
CA PRO A 73 -35.80 18.92 21.17
C PRO A 73 -35.39 17.98 20.03
N ALA A 74 -35.65 18.39 18.79
CA ALA A 74 -35.18 17.71 17.59
C ALA A 74 -33.65 17.80 17.45
N ASP A 75 -33.01 16.76 16.91
CA ASP A 75 -31.54 16.70 16.77
C ASP A 75 -30.99 17.83 15.88
N ALA A 76 -31.76 18.27 14.89
CA ALA A 76 -31.43 19.45 14.07
C ALA A 76 -31.32 20.75 14.89
N LEU A 77 -32.16 20.91 15.92
CA LEU A 77 -32.10 22.08 16.81
C LEU A 77 -30.89 22.01 17.76
N LEU A 78 -30.52 20.82 18.23
CA LEU A 78 -29.32 20.58 19.03
C LEU A 78 -28.05 20.93 18.24
N LEU A 79 -27.93 20.44 17.00
CA LEU A 79 -26.79 20.71 16.12
C LEU A 79 -26.74 22.18 15.69
N ALA A 80 -27.89 22.80 15.39
CA ALA A 80 -27.96 24.22 15.06
C ALA A 80 -27.58 25.11 16.26
N ALA A 81 -27.96 24.73 17.48
CA ALA A 81 -27.56 25.41 18.70
C ALA A 81 -26.04 25.28 18.96
N ASP A 82 -25.45 24.09 18.74
CA ASP A 82 -24.00 23.88 18.90
C ASP A 82 -23.21 24.71 17.88
N GLY A 83 -23.63 24.68 16.61
CA GLY A 83 -23.03 25.49 15.55
C GLY A 83 -23.20 27.01 15.76
N ALA A 84 -24.26 27.45 16.45
CA ALA A 84 -24.45 28.85 16.82
C ALA A 84 -23.53 29.24 17.99
N LEU A 85 -23.40 28.38 19.01
CA LEU A 85 -22.49 28.60 20.13
C LEU A 85 -21.04 28.65 19.66
N GLN A 86 -20.61 27.72 18.81
CA GLN A 86 -19.25 27.64 18.25
C GLN A 86 -18.86 28.95 17.51
N ARG A 87 -19.80 29.59 16.81
CA ARG A 87 -19.57 30.84 16.09
C ARG A 87 -19.80 32.10 16.94
N PHE A 88 -20.35 31.95 18.14
CA PHE A 88 -20.72 33.08 18.98
C PHE A 88 -19.52 33.91 19.44
N PRO A 89 -18.44 33.33 20.00
CA PRO A 89 -17.30 34.11 20.46
C PRO A 89 -16.62 34.94 19.37
N SER A 90 -16.41 34.37 18.18
CA SER A 90 -15.71 35.05 17.08
C SER A 90 -16.53 36.20 16.48
N ARG A 91 -17.84 35.98 16.28
CA ARG A 91 -18.74 37.04 15.79
C ARG A 91 -19.04 38.08 16.87
N PHE A 92 -19.08 37.67 18.12
CA PHE A 92 -19.21 38.59 19.26
C PHE A 92 -18.01 39.52 19.34
N LEU A 93 -16.78 38.99 19.33
CA LEU A 93 -15.55 39.80 19.37
C LEU A 93 -15.46 40.75 18.17
N ALA A 94 -15.74 40.26 16.97
CA ALA A 94 -15.71 41.09 15.76
C ALA A 94 -16.76 42.23 15.81
N GLY A 95 -18.00 41.93 16.22
CA GLY A 95 -19.05 42.94 16.34
C GLY A 95 -18.83 43.93 17.47
N TYR A 96 -18.34 43.46 18.62
CA TYR A 96 -18.07 44.30 19.79
C TYR A 96 -16.87 45.22 19.55
N ALA A 97 -15.78 44.72 18.93
CA ALA A 97 -14.65 45.54 18.52
C ALA A 97 -15.03 46.56 17.43
N GLY A 98 -15.84 46.14 16.44
CA GLY A 98 -16.35 47.05 15.40
C GLY A 98 -17.22 48.17 15.95
N GLY A 99 -18.06 47.88 16.96
CA GLY A 99 -18.91 48.88 17.62
C GLY A 99 -18.10 49.96 18.34
N TRP A 100 -17.07 49.57 19.09
CA TRP A 100 -16.16 50.52 19.72
C TRP A 100 -15.34 51.33 18.71
N GLY A 101 -14.82 50.68 17.66
CA GLY A 101 -14.09 51.36 16.58
C GLY A 101 -14.95 52.42 15.89
N ALA A 102 -16.22 52.10 15.62
CA ALA A 102 -17.17 53.04 15.02
C ALA A 102 -17.55 54.19 15.96
N SER A 103 -17.80 53.92 17.25
CA SER A 103 -18.13 54.96 18.24
C SER A 103 -16.97 55.93 18.48
N VAL A 104 -15.74 55.42 18.56
CA VAL A 104 -14.53 56.25 18.69
C VAL A 104 -14.32 57.07 17.41
N ALA A 105 -14.45 56.47 16.22
CA ALA A 105 -14.33 57.19 14.96
C ALA A 105 -15.39 58.28 14.79
N LEU A 106 -16.64 58.01 15.15
CA LEU A 106 -17.72 59.00 15.05
C LEU A 106 -17.57 60.12 16.09
N GLY A 107 -17.11 59.80 17.31
CA GLY A 107 -16.76 60.79 18.32
C GLY A 107 -15.62 61.71 17.85
N LEU A 108 -14.61 61.16 17.16
CA LEU A 108 -13.53 61.93 16.55
C LEU A 108 -14.02 62.84 15.41
N ILE A 109 -14.92 62.35 14.55
CA ILE A 109 -15.50 63.12 13.44
C ILE A 109 -16.37 64.27 13.96
N LEU A 110 -17.22 64.02 14.97
CA LEU A 110 -18.08 65.04 15.57
C LEU A 110 -17.29 66.09 16.35
N GLY A 111 -16.21 65.69 17.03
CA GLY A 111 -15.30 66.63 17.71
C GLY A 111 -14.54 67.54 16.75
N ALA A 112 -14.30 67.11 15.51
CA ALA A 112 -13.59 67.88 14.49
C ALA A 112 -14.46 68.93 13.77
N GLN A 113 -15.79 68.86 13.84
CA GLN A 113 -16.70 69.76 13.11
C GLN A 113 -17.17 71.02 13.88
N GLY A 114 -16.54 71.34 15.02
CA GLY A 114 -16.65 72.65 15.68
C GLY A 114 -17.60 72.67 16.89
N PHE A 115 -17.04 72.95 18.07
CA PHE A 115 -17.78 73.27 19.30
C PHE A 115 -17.57 74.76 19.66
N PRO A 116 -18.55 75.43 20.32
CA PRO A 116 -18.51 76.87 20.55
C PRO A 116 -17.41 77.28 21.55
N GLU A 117 -16.75 78.41 21.31
CA GLU A 117 -15.69 79.04 22.14
C GLU A 117 -16.12 79.43 23.59
N ALA A 118 -17.30 79.01 24.06
CA ALA A 118 -17.93 79.53 25.26
C ALA A 118 -17.49 78.88 26.59
N LEU A 119 -16.57 77.91 26.58
CA LEU A 119 -16.07 77.25 27.79
C LEU A 119 -14.54 77.21 27.72
N GLN A 120 -13.88 78.08 28.48
CA GLN A 120 -12.42 78.15 28.64
C GLN A 120 -11.88 76.90 29.37
N VAL A 121 -11.85 75.76 28.67
CA VAL A 121 -11.26 74.50 29.15
C VAL A 121 -9.85 74.38 28.54
N GLY A 122 -8.84 74.21 29.40
CA GLY A 122 -7.43 74.16 29.03
C GLY A 122 -7.11 72.96 28.13
N ARG A 123 -6.07 73.06 27.29
CA ARG A 123 -5.71 71.96 26.36
C ARG A 123 -5.23 70.70 27.10
N SER A 124 -4.68 70.83 28.31
CA SER A 124 -4.26 69.72 29.19
C SER A 124 -5.43 68.82 29.62
N GLU A 125 -6.62 69.39 29.82
CA GLU A 125 -7.83 68.65 30.23
C GLU A 125 -8.34 67.73 29.12
N ARG A 126 -8.06 68.05 27.85
CA ARG A 126 -8.46 67.22 26.69
C ARG A 126 -7.63 65.94 26.57
N ALA A 127 -6.33 66.01 26.85
CA ALA A 127 -5.44 64.84 26.84
C ALA A 127 -5.80 63.87 27.97
N LEU A 128 -6.14 64.40 29.15
CA LEU A 128 -6.66 63.62 30.27
C LEU A 128 -7.97 62.90 29.90
N GLY A 129 -8.85 63.58 29.17
CA GLY A 129 -10.09 63.02 28.64
C GLY A 129 -9.86 61.79 27.74
N TRP A 130 -8.92 61.85 26.80
CA TRP A 130 -8.60 60.72 25.92
C TRP A 130 -8.04 59.52 26.67
N LEU A 131 -7.20 59.77 27.67
CA LEU A 131 -6.58 58.72 28.49
C LEU A 131 -7.63 58.00 29.35
N LEU A 132 -8.57 58.76 29.92
CA LEU A 132 -9.70 58.22 30.66
C LEU A 132 -10.69 57.44 29.78
N VAL A 133 -10.96 57.90 28.54
CA VAL A 133 -11.78 57.15 27.57
C VAL A 133 -11.16 55.77 27.33
N GLY A 134 -9.84 55.72 27.17
CA GLY A 134 -9.10 54.46 27.02
C GLY A 134 -9.20 53.51 28.22
N VAL A 135 -9.02 54.05 29.42
CA VAL A 135 -9.17 53.28 30.67
C VAL A 135 -10.59 52.76 30.84
N LEU A 136 -11.61 53.53 30.45
CA LEU A 136 -13.00 53.12 30.53
C LEU A 136 -13.33 51.99 29.54
N VAL A 137 -12.91 52.11 28.27
CA VAL A 137 -13.06 51.05 27.26
C VAL A 137 -12.41 49.75 27.76
N LEU A 138 -11.22 49.87 28.34
CA LEU A 138 -10.48 48.74 28.90
C LEU A 138 -11.20 48.12 30.11
N THR A 139 -11.72 48.95 31.01
CA THR A 139 -12.48 48.52 32.19
C THR A 139 -13.75 47.80 31.78
N GLU A 140 -14.46 48.27 30.76
CA GLU A 140 -15.66 47.63 30.23
C GLU A 140 -15.35 46.27 29.59
N ILE A 141 -14.28 46.17 28.78
CA ILE A 141 -13.83 44.90 28.18
C ILE A 141 -13.45 43.90 29.27
N VAL A 142 -12.70 44.32 30.27
CA VAL A 142 -12.24 43.46 31.38
C VAL A 142 -13.41 43.04 32.28
N ALA A 143 -14.42 43.88 32.48
CA ALA A 143 -15.58 43.57 33.31
C ALA A 143 -16.61 42.66 32.61
N THR A 144 -16.88 42.89 31.32
CA THR A 144 -17.92 42.15 30.57
C THR A 144 -17.45 40.78 30.07
N MET A 145 -16.18 40.65 29.66
CA MET A 145 -15.67 39.40 29.08
C MET A 145 -15.68 38.17 30.01
N PRO A 146 -15.32 38.26 31.30
CA PRO A 146 -15.39 37.12 32.21
C PRO A 146 -16.80 36.58 32.41
N ILE A 147 -17.81 37.43 32.24
CA ILE A 147 -19.23 37.05 32.32
C ILE A 147 -19.60 36.27 31.06
N ILE A 148 -19.19 36.75 29.89
CA ILE A 148 -19.46 36.10 28.60
C ILE A 148 -18.78 34.73 28.50
N VAL A 149 -17.52 34.63 28.91
CA VAL A 149 -16.78 33.36 28.93
C VAL A 149 -17.45 32.34 29.86
N ARG A 150 -17.79 32.75 31.09
CA ARG A 150 -18.47 31.86 32.05
C ARG A 150 -19.83 31.37 31.55
N VAL A 151 -20.59 32.24 30.89
CA VAL A 151 -21.89 31.86 30.31
C VAL A 151 -21.69 30.91 29.12
N HIS A 152 -20.74 31.19 28.24
CA HIS A 152 -20.44 30.35 27.09
C HIS A 152 -19.99 28.94 27.50
N GLU A 153 -19.07 28.85 28.48
CA GLU A 153 -18.61 27.57 29.03
C GLU A 153 -19.75 26.73 29.61
N ARG A 154 -20.64 27.37 30.36
CA ARG A 154 -21.79 26.67 30.98
C ARG A 154 -22.74 26.11 29.92
N PHE A 155 -23.12 26.91 28.93
CA PHE A 155 -24.00 26.46 27.85
C PHE A 155 -23.37 25.36 27.00
N HIS A 156 -22.09 25.48 26.67
CA HIS A 156 -21.39 24.48 25.87
C HIS A 156 -21.32 23.15 26.61
N THR A 157 -21.08 23.18 27.92
CA THR A 157 -21.07 21.98 28.78
C THR A 157 -22.44 21.30 28.83
N GLU A 158 -23.50 22.05 29.05
CA GLU A 158 -24.87 21.52 29.09
C GLU A 158 -25.30 20.94 27.73
N LEU A 159 -24.95 21.60 26.62
CA LEU A 159 -25.29 21.15 25.27
C LEU A 159 -24.47 19.95 24.80
N THR A 160 -23.16 19.92 25.10
CA THR A 160 -22.28 18.77 24.81
C THR A 160 -22.79 17.54 25.54
N ARG A 161 -23.24 17.69 26.79
CA ARG A 161 -23.84 16.59 27.55
C ARG A 161 -25.10 16.05 26.86
N ALA A 162 -25.99 16.94 26.41
CA ALA A 162 -27.21 16.55 25.69
C ALA A 162 -26.93 15.87 24.33
N LEU A 163 -25.87 16.29 23.62
CA LEU A 163 -25.43 15.66 22.37
C LEU A 163 -24.84 14.26 22.59
N LEU A 164 -24.00 14.10 23.63
CA LEU A 164 -23.39 12.83 23.99
C LEU A 164 -24.42 11.82 24.49
N GLU A 165 -25.41 12.25 25.28
CA GLU A 165 -26.54 11.41 25.72
C GLU A 165 -27.35 10.84 24.53
N ARG A 166 -27.31 11.50 23.36
CA ARG A 166 -27.96 11.04 22.11
C ARG A 166 -27.01 10.39 21.10
N ARG A 167 -25.76 10.09 21.49
CA ARG A 167 -24.70 9.55 20.60
C ARG A 167 -24.42 10.40 19.35
N LEU A 168 -24.74 11.69 19.40
CA LEU A 168 -24.41 12.63 18.32
C LEU A 168 -22.98 13.16 18.52
N ARG A 169 -22.26 13.44 17.43
CA ARG A 169 -20.89 13.97 17.49
C ARG A 169 -20.89 15.35 18.14
N ALA A 170 -20.47 15.41 19.41
CA ALA A 170 -20.24 16.66 20.12
C ALA A 170 -18.81 17.14 19.91
N ARG A 171 -18.62 18.40 19.50
CA ARG A 171 -17.29 19.02 19.39
C ARG A 171 -16.88 19.58 20.75
N ARG A 172 -15.67 19.30 21.24
CA ARG A 172 -15.22 19.82 22.55
C ARG A 172 -15.06 21.35 22.54
N PRO A 173 -15.36 22.05 23.65
CA PRO A 173 -15.28 23.51 23.72
C PRO A 173 -13.85 24.03 23.58
N VAL A 174 -13.66 25.02 22.71
CA VAL A 174 -12.39 25.76 22.58
C VAL A 174 -12.40 26.88 23.62
N THR A 175 -12.02 26.62 24.87
CA THR A 175 -12.12 27.65 25.94
C THR A 175 -10.78 28.15 26.45
N LYS A 176 -9.76 27.27 26.51
CA LYS A 176 -8.45 27.63 27.08
C LYS A 176 -7.58 28.50 26.17
N VAL A 177 -7.62 28.27 24.86
CA VAL A 177 -6.85 29.05 23.86
C VAL A 177 -7.36 30.50 23.83
N TRP A 178 -8.66 30.71 23.95
CA TRP A 178 -9.28 32.04 23.95
C TRP A 178 -8.97 32.84 25.20
N ARG A 179 -8.90 32.18 26.37
CA ARG A 179 -8.48 32.84 27.60
C ARG A 179 -7.05 33.39 27.49
N ARG A 180 -6.18 32.74 26.71
CA ARG A 180 -4.80 33.17 26.45
C ARG A 180 -4.72 34.23 25.35
N LEU A 181 -5.43 34.05 24.23
CA LEU A 181 -5.55 35.07 23.17
C LEU A 181 -6.14 36.39 23.69
N LEU A 182 -7.05 36.33 24.66
CA LEU A 182 -7.62 37.50 25.32
C LEU A 182 -6.57 38.30 26.09
N VAL A 183 -5.67 37.64 26.83
CA VAL A 183 -4.59 38.32 27.56
C VAL A 183 -3.64 39.01 26.56
N VAL A 184 -3.34 38.35 25.45
CA VAL A 184 -2.53 38.94 24.36
C VAL A 184 -3.22 40.15 23.74
N PHE A 185 -4.53 40.05 23.46
CA PHE A 185 -5.30 41.13 22.86
C PHE A 185 -5.45 42.34 23.78
N VAL A 186 -5.73 42.11 25.07
CA VAL A 186 -5.79 43.16 26.10
C VAL A 186 -4.44 43.85 26.25
N GLY A 187 -3.34 43.09 26.27
CA GLY A 187 -1.99 43.66 26.33
C GLY A 187 -1.60 44.46 25.08
N LEU A 188 -2.02 44.03 23.90
CA LEU A 188 -1.80 44.76 22.64
C LEU A 188 -2.54 46.11 22.64
N ILE A 189 -3.80 46.13 23.09
CA ILE A 189 -4.58 47.37 23.22
C ILE A 189 -3.90 48.33 24.20
N LEU A 190 -3.47 47.83 25.36
CA LEU A 190 -2.72 48.63 26.34
C LEU A 190 -1.46 49.26 25.75
N ALA A 191 -0.69 48.49 24.96
CA ALA A 191 0.53 48.95 24.29
C ALA A 191 0.24 50.04 23.24
N VAL A 192 -0.81 49.88 22.43
CA VAL A 192 -1.21 50.88 21.43
C VAL A 192 -1.69 52.17 22.10
N MET A 193 -2.46 52.08 23.18
CA MET A 193 -2.97 53.24 23.91
C MET A 193 -1.85 54.04 24.59
N THR A 194 -0.86 53.37 25.16
CA THR A 194 0.33 54.04 25.72
C THR A 194 1.16 54.72 24.64
N LEU A 195 1.30 54.11 23.45
CA LEU A 195 1.98 54.73 22.31
C LEU A 195 1.27 56.00 21.83
N VAL A 196 -0.06 55.96 21.71
CA VAL A 196 -0.86 57.14 21.30
C VAL A 196 -0.74 58.26 22.33
N ALA A 197 -0.82 57.95 23.62
CA ALA A 197 -0.64 58.94 24.69
C ALA A 197 0.76 59.58 24.65
N ALA A 198 1.81 58.80 24.37
CA ALA A 198 3.18 59.32 24.26
C ALA A 198 3.38 60.27 23.08
N ILE A 199 2.79 59.95 21.92
CA ILE A 199 2.91 60.78 20.71
C ILE A 199 2.20 62.13 20.89
N PHE A 200 0.99 62.13 21.46
CA PHE A 200 0.22 63.36 21.69
C PHE A 200 0.80 64.22 22.82
N GLY A 201 1.26 63.61 23.91
CA GLY A 201 1.84 64.34 25.05
C GLY A 201 3.10 65.13 24.68
N LYS A 202 4.01 64.55 23.89
CA LYS A 202 5.22 65.25 23.44
C LYS A 202 4.91 66.46 22.56
N ARG A 203 4.00 66.28 21.60
CA ARG A 203 3.61 67.35 20.67
C ARG A 203 2.98 68.54 21.37
N GLN A 204 2.28 68.30 22.47
CA GLN A 204 1.59 69.35 23.24
C GLN A 204 2.55 70.20 24.08
N ILE A 205 3.60 69.59 24.65
CA ILE A 205 4.65 70.32 25.41
C ILE A 205 5.35 71.34 24.52
N ASP A 206 5.72 70.94 23.31
CA ASP A 206 6.43 71.79 22.36
C ASP A 206 5.56 73.01 21.97
N ASP A 207 4.26 72.79 21.78
CA ASP A 207 3.28 73.81 21.37
C ASP A 207 2.95 74.85 22.45
N GLU A 208 3.03 74.47 23.72
CA GLU A 208 2.73 75.34 24.88
C GLU A 208 3.94 76.22 25.24
N ARG A 209 5.15 75.66 25.13
CA ARG A 209 6.41 76.40 25.29
C ARG A 209 6.52 77.57 24.31
N VAL A 210 6.20 77.35 23.03
CA VAL A 210 6.26 78.40 21.98
C VAL A 210 5.31 79.56 22.27
N ARG A 211 4.11 79.30 22.79
CA ARG A 211 3.12 80.37 23.05
C ARG A 211 3.46 81.22 24.27
N VAL A 212 3.98 80.60 25.33
CA VAL A 212 4.45 81.34 26.51
C VAL A 212 5.60 82.27 26.11
N LEU A 213 6.52 81.78 25.27
CA LEU A 213 7.59 82.59 24.66
C LEU A 213 7.03 83.80 23.89
N GLU A 214 6.05 83.61 23.00
CA GLU A 214 5.44 84.70 22.23
C GLU A 214 4.72 85.74 23.12
N ARG A 215 4.02 85.29 24.16
CA ARG A 215 3.32 86.18 25.10
C ARG A 215 4.29 87.03 25.91
N GLU A 216 5.31 86.42 26.50
CA GLU A 216 6.32 87.13 27.30
C GLU A 216 7.13 88.11 26.44
N GLN A 217 7.44 87.74 25.19
CA GLN A 217 8.02 88.65 24.21
C GLN A 217 7.16 89.89 23.98
N ALA A 218 5.86 89.71 23.73
CA ALA A 218 4.96 90.83 23.45
C ALA A 218 4.80 91.77 24.66
N LEU A 219 4.72 91.22 25.88
CA LEU A 219 4.60 91.98 27.12
C LEU A 219 5.87 92.81 27.39
N VAL A 220 7.04 92.18 27.31
CA VAL A 220 8.33 92.85 27.52
C VAL A 220 8.60 93.91 26.45
N ALA A 221 8.28 93.63 25.19
CA ALA A 221 8.38 94.59 24.09
C ALA A 221 7.48 95.82 24.30
N GLY A 222 6.22 95.59 24.69
CA GLY A 222 5.25 96.65 24.96
C GLY A 222 5.67 97.55 26.12
N ALA A 223 6.12 96.96 27.23
CA ALA A 223 6.59 97.69 28.40
C ALA A 223 7.83 98.56 28.09
N ALA A 224 8.81 98.01 27.35
CA ALA A 224 9.99 98.77 26.96
C ALA A 224 9.67 99.98 26.05
N LEU A 225 8.65 99.87 25.21
CA LEU A 225 8.23 100.93 24.29
C LEU A 225 7.49 102.07 24.99
N VAL A 226 6.69 101.76 26.02
CA VAL A 226 6.06 102.76 26.90
C VAL A 226 7.10 103.56 27.66
N LEU A 227 8.08 102.88 28.27
CA LEU A 227 9.10 103.53 29.09
C LEU A 227 10.04 104.44 28.27
N ARG A 228 10.29 104.13 26.99
CA ARG A 228 11.08 104.98 26.09
C ARG A 228 10.42 106.30 25.71
N ARG A 229 9.08 106.42 25.83
CA ARG A 229 8.30 107.54 25.29
C ARG A 229 8.02 108.66 26.31
N SER A 230 8.43 108.50 27.58
CA SER A 230 8.25 109.52 28.62
C SER A 230 9.34 110.61 28.48
N PRO A 231 9.01 111.85 28.09
CA PRO A 231 10.00 112.93 27.95
C PRO A 231 10.36 113.50 29.32
N GLY A 232 11.65 113.62 29.60
CA GLY A 232 12.17 114.19 30.84
C GLY A 232 11.95 115.69 30.97
N GLU A 233 11.65 116.12 32.19
CA GLU A 233 11.95 117.46 32.70
C GLU A 233 12.61 117.33 34.07
N GLY A 234 13.79 117.93 34.22
CA GLY A 234 14.36 118.32 35.51
C GLY A 234 15.56 117.49 35.97
N GLU A 235 16.77 118.01 35.75
CA GLU A 235 18.05 117.52 36.26
C GLU A 235 18.08 117.47 37.81
N GLY A 236 18.54 116.33 38.35
CA GLY A 236 19.01 116.22 39.74
C GLY A 236 18.23 115.23 40.62
N GLU A 237 18.69 113.98 40.67
CA GLU A 237 18.66 113.01 41.80
C GLU A 237 18.49 111.55 41.31
N GLY A 238 19.59 110.79 41.38
CA GLY A 238 19.75 109.44 40.79
C GLY A 238 19.14 108.26 41.55
N GLU A 239 18.27 108.46 42.54
CA GLU A 239 17.57 107.36 43.23
C GLU A 239 16.04 107.53 43.26
N ALA A 240 15.54 108.77 43.14
CA ALA A 240 14.09 109.04 43.09
C ALA A 240 13.44 108.63 41.74
N SER A 241 14.24 108.54 40.66
CA SER A 241 13.77 108.09 39.34
C SER A 241 13.39 106.61 39.31
N GLN A 242 14.03 105.73 40.09
CA GLN A 242 13.80 104.29 40.03
C GLN A 242 12.48 103.88 40.70
N ALA A 243 12.19 104.41 41.89
CA ALA A 243 10.92 104.13 42.59
C ALA A 243 9.71 104.71 41.84
N ALA A 244 9.86 105.87 41.19
CA ALA A 244 8.80 106.45 40.36
C ALA A 244 8.55 105.63 39.09
N LEU A 245 9.61 105.10 38.46
CA LEU A 245 9.49 104.24 37.27
C LEU A 245 8.89 102.87 37.63
N GLU A 246 9.30 102.28 38.75
CA GLU A 246 8.74 101.03 39.30
C GLU A 246 7.27 101.22 39.74
N ALA A 247 6.89 102.37 40.28
CA ALA A 247 5.50 102.70 40.59
C ALA A 247 4.64 102.88 39.31
N MET A 248 5.17 103.54 38.27
CA MET A 248 4.49 103.66 36.96
C MET A 248 4.33 102.30 36.26
N LEU A 249 5.26 101.38 36.46
CA LEU A 249 5.15 100.01 35.96
C LEU A 249 4.21 99.14 36.80
N GLY A 250 4.23 99.29 38.12
CA GLY A 250 3.45 98.50 39.06
C GLY A 250 1.94 98.75 39.00
N GLU A 251 1.49 99.95 38.61
CA GLU A 251 0.07 100.27 38.48
C GLU A 251 -0.51 100.07 37.06
N ALA A 252 0.31 99.92 36.02
CA ALA A 252 -0.17 99.87 34.63
C ALA A 252 0.32 98.68 33.77
N LEU A 253 1.27 97.85 34.20
CA LEU A 253 1.84 96.73 33.44
C LEU A 253 2.02 95.46 34.32
N ASP A 254 2.06 94.28 33.68
CA ASP A 254 2.02 92.93 34.30
C ASP A 254 3.03 92.75 35.47
N PRO A 255 2.64 92.20 36.64
CA PRO A 255 3.53 92.03 37.80
C PRO A 255 4.72 91.09 37.57
N SER A 256 4.75 90.32 36.49
CA SER A 256 5.92 89.51 36.09
C SER A 256 7.09 90.36 35.57
N LEU A 257 6.84 91.63 35.21
CA LEU A 257 7.81 92.52 34.60
C LEU A 257 8.63 93.27 35.65
N ARG A 258 9.95 93.26 35.50
CA ARG A 258 10.88 93.99 36.39
C ARG A 258 11.90 94.80 35.59
N VAL A 259 12.22 96.01 36.06
CA VAL A 259 13.35 96.78 35.52
C VAL A 259 14.60 96.35 36.27
N VAL A 260 15.62 95.93 35.52
CA VAL A 260 16.89 95.46 36.05
C VAL A 260 18.04 96.23 35.42
N SER A 261 19.13 96.41 36.19
CA SER A 261 20.38 96.97 35.66
C SER A 261 21.07 95.95 34.76
N ALA A 262 21.93 96.41 33.85
CA ALA A 262 22.74 95.52 33.00
C ALA A 262 23.52 94.46 33.81
N ALA A 263 24.05 94.83 34.99
CA ALA A 263 24.78 93.90 35.86
C ALA A 263 23.88 92.87 36.57
N GLU A 264 22.63 93.22 36.91
CA GLU A 264 21.64 92.27 37.46
C GLU A 264 21.15 91.30 36.37
N LEU A 265 20.93 91.82 35.16
CA LEU A 265 20.55 91.01 34.00
C LEU A 265 21.63 89.95 33.71
N GLU A 266 22.90 90.35 33.63
CA GLU A 266 24.01 89.40 33.44
C GLU A 266 24.08 88.35 34.57
N ARG A 267 23.82 88.74 35.83
CA ARG A 267 23.85 87.81 36.96
C ARG A 267 22.73 86.77 36.89
N ARG A 268 21.53 87.17 36.44
CA ARG A 268 20.37 86.28 36.27
C ARG A 268 20.47 85.41 35.02
N LEU A 269 21.10 85.91 33.97
CA LEU A 269 21.38 85.15 32.75
C LEU A 269 22.54 84.16 32.93
N GLY A 270 23.42 84.38 33.92
CA GLY A 270 24.56 83.53 34.21
C GLY A 270 25.71 83.75 33.21
N ALA A 271 26.96 83.74 33.69
CA ALA A 271 28.14 84.13 32.91
C ALA A 271 28.54 83.17 31.75
N GLU A 272 27.83 82.08 31.51
CA GLU A 272 28.19 81.09 30.47
C GLU A 272 26.95 80.43 29.85
N ARG A 273 26.34 81.09 28.86
CA ARG A 273 25.72 80.48 27.64
C ARG A 273 24.98 81.55 26.83
N TRP A 274 25.72 82.20 25.94
CA TRP A 274 25.12 82.97 24.84
C TRP A 274 24.88 81.98 23.69
N LEU A 275 23.65 81.53 23.50
CA LEU A 275 23.29 80.67 22.37
C LEU A 275 22.88 81.55 21.18
N SER A 276 23.69 81.52 20.13
CA SER A 276 23.29 81.92 18.77
C SER A 276 22.09 81.08 18.35
N ALA A 277 20.92 81.70 18.19
CA ALA A 277 19.74 81.08 17.61
C ALA A 277 19.71 81.34 16.09
N GLU A 278 20.66 80.77 15.35
CA GLU A 278 20.69 80.87 13.88
C GLU A 278 19.57 80.06 13.18
N ASP A 279 18.81 79.22 13.89
CA ASP A 279 17.82 78.32 13.25
C ASP A 279 16.35 78.80 13.27
N HIS A 280 16.00 79.92 13.91
CA HIS A 280 14.58 80.35 14.01
C HIS A 280 14.30 81.83 13.66
N GLY A 281 15.24 82.56 13.03
CA GLY A 281 14.89 83.77 12.26
C GLY A 281 14.55 85.04 13.05
N TYR A 282 15.18 85.28 14.22
CA TYR A 282 15.10 86.58 14.92
C TYR A 282 16.50 86.96 15.44
N GLY A 283 17.04 88.09 14.98
CA GLY A 283 18.45 88.45 15.17
C GLY A 283 18.76 89.27 16.43
N LEU A 284 19.89 88.98 17.07
CA LEU A 284 20.55 89.87 18.03
C LEU A 284 22.07 89.61 17.99
N ALA A 285 22.87 90.67 17.89
CA ALA A 285 24.33 90.60 17.82
C ALA A 285 24.95 91.41 18.96
N LEU A 286 25.93 90.82 19.67
CA LEU A 286 26.85 91.55 20.54
C LEU A 286 28.28 90.98 20.40
N GLY A 287 29.21 91.85 20.01
CA GLY A 287 30.66 91.64 20.06
C GLY A 287 31.31 92.38 21.25
N PRO A 288 32.63 92.23 21.48
CA PRO A 288 33.27 92.51 22.76
C PRO A 288 33.48 94.00 23.06
N ARG A 289 33.23 94.38 24.32
CA ARG A 289 33.58 95.64 25.03
C ARG A 289 34.01 96.84 24.15
N SER A 290 33.04 97.65 23.74
CA SER A 290 33.24 99.06 23.43
C SER A 290 32.06 99.87 23.96
N GLU A 291 32.33 100.87 24.81
CA GLU A 291 31.38 101.78 25.48
C GLU A 291 30.48 102.63 24.54
N GLU A 292 30.44 102.36 23.23
CA GLU A 292 29.62 103.06 22.24
C GLU A 292 28.53 102.19 21.56
N ALA A 293 28.31 100.94 21.98
CA ALA A 293 27.40 100.01 21.29
C ALA A 293 26.02 99.78 21.96
N VAL A 294 25.67 100.51 23.03
CA VAL A 294 24.36 100.37 23.73
C VAL A 294 23.38 101.47 23.31
N SER A 295 23.30 101.76 22.00
CA SER A 295 22.31 102.69 21.46
C SER A 295 21.31 102.00 20.52
N ARG A 296 20.06 101.90 21.00
CA ARG A 296 18.77 101.69 20.30
C ARG A 296 18.48 100.27 19.73
N GLU A 297 17.41 99.66 20.27
CA GLU A 297 16.58 98.56 19.72
C GLU A 297 17.10 97.09 19.75
N GLN A 298 17.17 96.46 20.93
CA GLN A 298 17.38 95.00 21.04
C GLN A 298 16.43 94.34 22.08
N LEU A 299 15.82 93.20 21.70
CA LEU A 299 14.93 92.34 22.50
C LEU A 299 15.47 90.90 22.50
N ALA A 300 15.92 90.40 23.65
CA ALA A 300 16.56 89.09 23.80
C ALA A 300 15.66 88.12 24.56
N VAL A 301 15.54 86.88 24.06
CA VAL A 301 14.73 85.83 24.70
C VAL A 301 15.57 84.58 24.84
N LEU A 302 15.59 84.01 26.05
CA LEU A 302 16.48 82.93 26.45
C LEU A 302 15.72 81.86 27.23
N ASP A 303 16.02 80.59 26.92
CA ASP A 303 15.59 79.44 27.71
C ASP A 303 16.54 79.31 28.91
N ALA A 304 16.02 79.48 30.13
CA ALA A 304 16.82 79.53 31.34
C ALA A 304 16.81 78.17 32.08
N PRO A 305 17.88 77.82 32.82
CA PRO A 305 17.92 76.59 33.59
C PRO A 305 16.80 76.51 34.65
N GLY A 306 16.11 75.36 34.70
CA GLY A 306 15.07 75.06 35.69
C GLY A 306 13.63 75.30 35.22
N GLY A 307 13.33 75.11 33.94
CA GLY A 307 11.96 75.23 33.42
C GLY A 307 11.44 76.66 33.30
N ARG A 308 12.34 77.65 33.24
CA ARG A 308 11.98 79.08 33.21
C ARG A 308 12.24 79.68 31.84
N VAL A 309 11.30 80.49 31.38
CA VAL A 309 11.43 81.29 30.15
C VAL A 309 11.68 82.74 30.54
N LEU A 310 12.75 83.34 29.98
CA LEU A 310 13.13 84.73 30.23
C LEU A 310 13.06 85.55 28.93
N ALA A 311 12.40 86.70 28.98
CA ALA A 311 12.40 87.69 27.90
C ALA A 311 12.88 89.05 28.43
N ALA A 312 13.80 89.72 27.72
CA ALA A 312 14.41 90.98 28.14
C ALA A 312 14.48 92.01 27.01
N ALA A 313 14.22 93.30 27.30
CA ALA A 313 14.31 94.39 26.32
C ALA A 313 14.95 95.67 26.90
N ALA A 314 15.79 96.34 26.11
CA ALA A 314 16.52 97.53 26.54
C ALA A 314 15.63 98.79 26.56
N VAL A 315 15.66 99.55 27.65
CA VAL A 315 14.84 100.77 27.83
C VAL A 315 15.65 102.05 27.60
N GLY A 316 16.96 102.05 27.87
CA GLY A 316 17.84 103.23 27.80
C GLY A 316 18.61 103.43 29.12
N ASP A 317 19.71 104.20 29.11
CA ASP A 317 20.57 104.48 30.26
C ASP A 317 21.05 103.23 31.03
N GLY A 318 21.38 102.15 30.31
CA GLY A 318 21.88 100.90 30.91
C GLY A 318 20.82 100.04 31.64
N ARG A 319 19.53 100.33 31.46
CA ARG A 319 18.40 99.60 32.10
C ARG A 319 17.64 98.71 31.12
N TRP A 320 17.11 97.58 31.62
CA TRP A 320 16.38 96.55 30.86
C TRP A 320 15.07 96.17 31.56
N VAL A 321 14.02 95.85 30.81
CA VAL A 321 12.80 95.20 31.33
C VAL A 321 12.94 93.70 31.12
N LEU A 322 12.67 92.93 32.17
CA LEU A 322 12.73 91.47 32.20
C LEU A 322 11.35 90.90 32.58
N GLY A 323 10.83 89.97 31.78
CA GLY A 323 9.72 89.08 32.14
C GLY A 323 10.24 87.67 32.42
N GLU A 324 9.80 87.08 33.53
CA GLU A 324 10.17 85.73 33.97
C GLU A 324 8.91 84.91 34.27
N VAL A 325 8.78 83.75 33.61
CA VAL A 325 7.69 82.79 33.85
C VAL A 325 8.25 81.40 34.07
N GLU A 326 7.75 80.74 35.12
CA GLU A 326 8.07 79.36 35.49
C GLU A 326 7.05 78.41 34.85
N LEU A 327 7.52 77.41 34.09
CA LEU A 327 6.67 76.40 33.47
C LEU A 327 6.39 75.28 34.47
N ASP A 328 5.12 74.89 34.59
CA ASP A 328 4.66 73.83 35.50
C ASP A 328 5.19 72.45 35.05
N GLU A 329 6.06 71.81 35.83
CA GLU A 329 6.77 70.55 35.49
C GLU A 329 5.92 69.27 35.68
N ASP A 330 4.68 69.38 36.16
CA ASP A 330 3.81 68.23 36.51
C ASP A 330 3.52 67.28 35.31
N LEU A 331 3.67 67.76 34.07
CA LEU A 331 3.45 66.94 32.87
C LEU A 331 4.56 65.90 32.64
N GLY A 332 5.79 66.17 33.09
CA GLY A 332 6.92 65.25 32.94
C GLY A 332 6.77 64.00 33.80
N MET A 333 6.25 64.16 35.02
CA MET A 333 6.00 63.05 35.95
C MET A 333 4.88 62.12 35.45
N LEU A 334 3.83 62.69 34.84
CA LEU A 334 2.71 61.95 34.26
C LEU A 334 3.17 61.01 33.12
N LEU A 335 4.10 61.46 32.27
CA LEU A 335 4.62 60.65 31.16
C LEU A 335 5.46 59.46 31.63
N ILE A 336 6.29 59.62 32.67
CA ILE A 336 7.10 58.51 33.23
C ILE A 336 6.22 57.42 33.83
N VAL A 337 5.14 57.78 34.53
CA VAL A 337 4.17 56.83 35.08
C VAL A 337 3.48 56.03 33.97
N LEU A 338 3.16 56.68 32.84
CA LEU A 338 2.57 56.00 31.67
C LEU A 338 3.53 55.01 31.01
N PHE A 339 4.81 55.34 30.90
CA PHE A 339 5.83 54.41 30.40
C PHE A 339 6.01 53.19 31.31
N GLY A 340 6.00 53.38 32.64
CA GLY A 340 6.06 52.28 33.61
C GLY A 340 4.88 51.32 33.53
N LEU A 341 3.66 51.85 33.38
CA LEU A 341 2.44 51.06 33.22
C LEU A 341 2.39 50.28 31.90
N GLY A 342 2.88 50.87 30.80
CA GLY A 342 2.95 50.21 29.48
C GLY A 342 3.89 49.01 29.47
N GLY A 343 5.09 49.15 30.05
CA GLY A 343 6.05 48.04 30.16
C GLY A 343 5.56 46.90 31.06
N PHE A 344 4.86 47.23 32.15
CA PHE A 344 4.27 46.23 33.04
C PHE A 344 3.14 45.43 32.36
N ALA A 345 2.38 46.05 31.45
CA ALA A 345 1.30 45.40 30.71
C ALA A 345 1.79 44.37 29.67
N THR A 346 3.03 44.47 29.18
CA THR A 346 3.59 43.51 28.19
C THR A 346 4.16 42.24 28.80
N ILE A 347 4.57 42.27 30.06
CA ILE A 347 5.18 41.12 30.76
C ILE A 347 4.21 39.90 30.86
N PRO A 348 2.92 40.06 31.24
CA PRO A 348 1.96 38.96 31.27
C PRO A 348 1.70 38.33 29.90
N VAL A 349 1.77 39.13 28.83
CA VAL A 349 1.61 38.65 27.45
C VAL A 349 2.76 37.71 27.11
N THR A 350 4.00 38.12 27.37
CA THR A 350 5.19 37.30 27.08
C THR A 350 5.22 36.03 27.93
N ILE A 351 4.89 36.12 29.23
CA ILE A 351 4.84 34.96 30.14
C ILE A 351 3.77 33.95 29.71
N THR A 352 2.66 34.38 29.10
CA THR A 352 1.58 33.47 28.66
C THR A 352 1.77 32.94 27.23
N LEU A 353 2.46 33.69 26.37
CA LEU A 353 2.66 33.34 24.96
C LEU A 353 3.77 32.28 24.78
N LEU A 354 4.90 32.41 25.49
CA LEU A 354 6.04 31.49 25.40
C LEU A 354 5.66 30.02 25.72
N PRO A 355 4.97 29.73 26.84
CA PRO A 355 4.51 28.38 27.12
C PRO A 355 3.50 27.90 26.10
N LEU A 356 2.61 28.78 25.58
CA LEU A 356 1.61 28.39 24.58
C LEU A 356 2.27 27.95 23.28
N ILE A 357 3.29 28.65 22.80
CA ILE A 357 4.05 28.27 21.60
C ILE A 357 4.69 26.90 21.79
N ARG A 358 5.46 26.72 22.87
CA ARG A 358 6.08 25.42 23.22
C ARG A 358 5.05 24.29 23.31
N SER A 359 3.89 24.62 23.88
CA SER A 359 2.79 23.68 24.07
C SER A 359 2.19 23.15 22.76
N VAL A 360 2.47 23.78 21.61
CA VAL A 360 2.01 23.33 20.28
C VAL A 360 3.18 22.82 19.45
N THR A 361 4.34 23.47 19.50
CA THR A 361 5.50 23.11 18.66
C THR A 361 6.16 21.80 19.08
N GLU A 362 6.35 21.55 20.37
CA GLU A 362 7.09 20.36 20.84
C GLU A 362 6.42 19.04 20.41
N PRO A 363 5.09 18.83 20.58
CA PRO A 363 4.48 17.58 20.14
C PRO A 363 4.41 17.43 18.62
N LEU A 364 4.32 18.54 17.88
CA LEU A 364 4.33 18.49 16.41
C LEU A 364 5.72 18.11 15.87
N GLU A 365 6.79 18.63 16.49
CA GLU A 365 8.16 18.25 16.17
C GLU A 365 8.43 16.78 16.51
N ALA A 366 7.88 16.28 17.62
CA ALA A 366 7.94 14.86 17.96
C ALA A 366 7.23 13.98 16.92
N ILE A 367 6.02 14.35 16.50
CA ILE A 367 5.30 13.63 15.42
C ILE A 367 6.08 13.67 14.11
N ASP A 368 6.63 14.83 13.71
CA ASP A 368 7.45 14.95 12.50
C ASP A 368 8.68 14.04 12.55
N THR A 369 9.40 14.05 13.67
CA THR A 369 10.60 13.23 13.88
C THR A 369 10.29 11.74 13.76
N VAL A 370 9.24 11.29 14.44
CA VAL A 370 8.82 9.89 14.39
C VAL A 370 8.34 9.51 12.98
N THR A 371 7.55 10.38 12.34
CA THR A 371 7.07 10.17 10.97
C THR A 371 8.23 10.04 9.98
N ARG A 372 9.24 10.91 10.07
CA ARG A 372 10.44 10.83 9.23
C ARG A 372 11.18 9.51 9.42
N ARG A 373 11.33 9.04 10.65
CA ARG A 373 11.98 7.73 10.92
C ARG A 373 11.19 6.56 10.31
N VAL A 374 9.86 6.57 10.42
CA VAL A 374 9.01 5.55 9.79
C VAL A 374 9.14 5.61 8.25
N VAL A 375 9.12 6.80 7.67
CA VAL A 375 9.14 6.99 6.21
C VAL A 375 10.51 6.72 5.59
N GLU A 376 11.59 7.18 6.23
CA GLU A 376 12.96 7.08 5.70
C GLU A 376 13.60 5.74 6.03
N ALA A 377 13.41 5.22 7.24
CA ALA A 377 14.11 4.03 7.73
C ALA A 377 13.19 2.81 7.92
N GLY A 378 11.86 2.97 7.89
CA GLY A 378 10.92 1.89 8.16
C GLY A 378 10.93 1.40 9.61
N GLU A 379 11.51 2.18 10.53
CA GLU A 379 11.62 1.81 11.94
C GLU A 379 10.27 1.96 12.64
N LEU A 380 9.74 0.88 13.22
CA LEU A 380 8.47 0.91 13.98
C LEU A 380 8.64 0.45 15.43
N GLY A 381 9.42 -0.60 15.68
CA GLY A 381 9.52 -1.24 17.00
C GLY A 381 10.40 -0.54 18.04
N THR A 382 11.17 0.49 17.67
CA THR A 382 12.09 1.23 18.55
C THR A 382 11.63 2.65 18.86
N LEU A 383 10.48 3.06 18.34
CA LEU A 383 10.03 4.44 18.42
C LEU A 383 9.31 4.70 19.76
N GLU A 384 9.82 5.68 20.50
CA GLU A 384 9.10 6.22 21.65
C GLU A 384 7.78 6.86 21.18
N ARG A 385 6.68 6.47 21.82
CA ARG A 385 5.36 6.98 21.47
C ARG A 385 5.24 8.46 21.83
N VAL A 386 4.53 9.21 20.99
CA VAL A 386 4.34 10.64 21.22
C VAL A 386 3.45 10.80 22.45
N VAL A 387 3.97 11.45 23.48
CA VAL A 387 3.32 11.56 24.78
C VAL A 387 2.04 12.42 24.70
N ALA A 388 0.88 11.77 24.77
CA ALA A 388 -0.44 12.40 24.71
C ALA A 388 -0.95 12.82 26.10
N LEU A 389 -0.21 13.64 26.84
CA LEU A 389 -0.60 14.08 28.20
C LEU A 389 -1.78 15.09 28.22
N ARG A 390 -2.38 15.42 27.06
CA ARG A 390 -3.20 16.62 26.90
C ARG A 390 -4.53 16.32 26.20
N ASN A 391 -5.57 16.99 26.69
CA ASN A 391 -6.95 16.85 26.21
C ASN A 391 -7.32 17.85 25.09
N ASP A 392 -6.34 18.30 24.31
CA ASP A 392 -6.49 19.29 23.22
C ASP A 392 -6.34 18.64 21.83
N GLU A 393 -6.40 19.44 20.76
CA GLU A 393 -6.26 19.01 19.37
C GLU A 393 -4.94 18.27 19.13
N VAL A 394 -3.87 18.76 19.76
CA VAL A 394 -2.52 18.22 19.64
C VAL A 394 -2.43 16.86 20.32
N GLY A 395 -3.04 16.70 21.50
CA GLY A 395 -3.16 15.40 22.15
C GLY A 395 -3.95 14.37 21.34
N ARG A 396 -5.07 14.76 20.71
CA ARG A 396 -5.82 13.84 19.82
C ARG A 396 -5.05 13.45 18.57
N LEU A 397 -4.26 14.37 18.02
CA LEU A 397 -3.38 14.07 16.91
C LEU A 397 -2.30 13.05 17.33
N ALA A 398 -1.71 13.23 18.51
CA ALA A 398 -0.76 12.27 19.07
C ALA A 398 -1.40 10.89 19.34
N GLU A 399 -2.62 10.84 19.89
CA GLU A 399 -3.38 9.58 20.09
C GLU A 399 -3.67 8.88 18.75
N GLY A 400 -4.18 9.61 17.75
CA GLY A 400 -4.46 9.05 16.42
C GLY A 400 -3.20 8.58 15.69
N PHE A 401 -2.11 9.34 15.83
CA PHE A 401 -0.80 8.96 15.30
C PHE A 401 -0.24 7.70 15.99
N ASN A 402 -0.31 7.62 17.32
CA ASN A 402 0.09 6.41 18.04
C ASN A 402 -0.78 5.20 17.66
N GLY A 403 -2.09 5.38 17.49
CA GLY A 403 -2.97 4.30 17.03
C GLY A 403 -2.63 3.82 15.61
N MET A 404 -2.24 4.73 14.71
CA MET A 404 -1.71 4.35 13.40
C MET A 404 -0.41 3.54 13.53
N LEU A 405 0.51 3.95 14.41
CA LEU A 405 1.73 3.21 14.68
C LEU A 405 1.44 1.81 15.27
N ASP A 406 0.43 1.67 16.14
CA ASP A 406 0.02 0.37 16.69
C ASP A 406 -0.46 -0.59 15.58
N VAL A 407 -1.25 -0.08 14.64
CA VAL A 407 -1.71 -0.86 13.47
C VAL A 407 -0.53 -1.32 12.63
N LEU A 408 0.41 -0.40 12.32
CA LEU A 408 1.60 -0.72 11.53
C LEU A 408 2.53 -1.71 12.24
N GLU A 409 2.72 -1.56 13.56
CA GLU A 409 3.52 -2.47 14.36
C GLU A 409 2.91 -3.87 14.43
N ALA A 410 1.59 -3.97 14.65
CA ALA A 410 0.87 -5.25 14.67
C ALA A 410 0.99 -6.00 13.33
N LEU A 411 0.81 -5.28 12.20
CA LEU A 411 0.96 -5.86 10.87
C LEU A 411 2.41 -6.24 10.56
N THR A 412 3.38 -5.47 11.03
CA THR A 412 4.81 -5.80 10.87
C THR A 412 5.18 -7.05 11.67
N ALA A 413 4.72 -7.15 12.92
CA ALA A 413 4.93 -8.33 13.77
C ALA A 413 4.31 -9.59 13.15
N ALA A 414 3.10 -9.45 12.59
CA ALA A 414 2.45 -10.50 11.83
C ALA A 414 3.23 -10.89 10.56
N ALA A 415 3.70 -9.92 9.77
CA ALA A 415 4.50 -10.18 8.58
C ALA A 415 5.79 -10.94 8.91
N VAL A 416 6.44 -10.61 10.04
CA VAL A 416 7.62 -11.35 10.54
C VAL A 416 7.27 -12.78 10.92
N ARG A 417 6.09 -13.05 11.51
CA ARG A 417 5.62 -14.41 11.79
C ARG A 417 5.35 -15.19 10.52
N VAL A 418 4.63 -14.60 9.57
CA VAL A 418 4.35 -15.19 8.24
C VAL A 418 5.65 -15.51 7.50
N ALA A 419 6.64 -14.61 7.54
CA ALA A 419 7.96 -14.82 6.93
C ALA A 419 8.77 -15.94 7.59
N LYS A 420 8.48 -16.27 8.86
CA LYS A 420 9.05 -17.42 9.57
C LYS A 420 8.25 -18.71 9.35
N GLY A 421 7.21 -18.67 8.53
CA GLY A 421 6.36 -19.81 8.19
C GLY A 421 5.11 -19.95 9.07
N ASP A 422 4.93 -19.13 10.09
CA ASP A 422 3.72 -19.18 10.91
C ASP A 422 2.56 -18.50 10.19
N LEU A 423 1.75 -19.30 9.50
CA LEU A 423 0.58 -18.84 8.79
C LEU A 423 -0.65 -18.80 9.70
N ARG A 424 -0.58 -19.07 11.00
CA ARG A 424 -1.74 -19.07 11.92
C ARG A 424 -2.11 -17.69 12.44
N VAL A 425 -1.51 -16.66 11.86
CA VAL A 425 -1.77 -15.26 12.23
C VAL A 425 -3.21 -14.89 11.88
N ASP A 426 -3.91 -14.30 12.84
CA ASP A 426 -5.25 -13.77 12.67
C ASP A 426 -5.36 -12.38 13.32
N PHE A 427 -6.26 -11.56 12.78
CA PHE A 427 -6.54 -10.22 13.27
C PHE A 427 -8.02 -10.07 13.58
N GLU A 428 -8.35 -9.67 14.80
CA GLU A 428 -9.73 -9.39 15.21
C GLU A 428 -10.21 -8.00 14.74
N HIS A 429 -9.30 -7.13 14.27
CA HIS A 429 -9.63 -5.76 13.89
C HIS A 429 -10.21 -5.65 12.47
N PRO A 430 -11.34 -4.95 12.29
CA PRO A 430 -11.91 -4.68 10.96
C PRO A 430 -11.18 -3.51 10.28
N GLY A 431 -11.11 -3.55 8.94
CA GLY A 431 -10.60 -2.46 8.12
C GLY A 431 -9.82 -2.97 6.92
N GLU A 432 -9.81 -2.20 5.84
CA GLU A 432 -9.27 -2.61 4.53
C GLU A 432 -7.84 -3.18 4.59
N LEU A 433 -6.99 -2.63 5.46
CA LEU A 433 -5.60 -3.10 5.62
C LEU A 433 -5.51 -4.46 6.32
N TYR A 434 -6.31 -4.68 7.37
CA TYR A 434 -6.40 -5.97 8.04
C TYR A 434 -7.05 -7.02 7.14
N ASP A 435 -8.09 -6.65 6.40
CA ASP A 435 -8.79 -7.54 5.47
C ASP A 435 -7.88 -7.96 4.30
N ALA A 436 -7.10 -7.04 3.74
CA ALA A 436 -6.12 -7.35 2.70
C ALA A 436 -5.02 -8.31 3.20
N PHE A 437 -4.51 -8.10 4.41
CA PHE A 437 -3.51 -8.99 5.00
C PHE A 437 -4.11 -10.37 5.32
N ARG A 438 -5.34 -10.43 5.84
CA ARG A 438 -6.06 -11.69 6.10
C ARG A 438 -6.22 -12.49 4.81
N GLY A 439 -6.68 -11.85 3.73
CA GLY A 439 -6.81 -12.49 2.42
C GLY A 439 -5.47 -12.98 1.86
N MET A 440 -4.37 -12.26 2.09
CA MET A 440 -3.02 -12.71 1.73
C MET A 440 -2.63 -13.98 2.50
N VAL A 441 -2.80 -14.01 3.82
CA VAL A 441 -2.46 -15.18 4.65
C VAL A 441 -3.35 -16.38 4.29
N GLU A 442 -4.66 -16.18 4.11
CA GLU A 442 -5.59 -17.22 3.67
C GLU A 442 -5.16 -17.82 2.32
N ARG A 443 -4.78 -16.98 1.35
CA ARG A 443 -4.30 -17.47 0.05
C ARG A 443 -2.99 -18.23 0.16
N LEU A 444 -2.08 -17.82 1.04
CA LEU A 444 -0.84 -18.57 1.32
C LEU A 444 -1.14 -19.92 1.96
N ARG A 445 -2.06 -19.98 2.94
CA ARG A 445 -2.51 -21.25 3.55
C ARG A 445 -3.08 -22.20 2.49
N GLU A 446 -3.93 -21.69 1.60
CA GLU A 446 -4.52 -22.47 0.51
C GLU A 446 -3.44 -23.05 -0.42
N VAL A 447 -2.47 -22.24 -0.84
CA VAL A 447 -1.36 -22.67 -1.70
C VAL A 447 -0.50 -23.74 -1.00
N VAL A 448 -0.13 -23.54 0.27
CA VAL A 448 0.64 -24.53 1.04
C VAL A 448 -0.14 -25.84 1.19
N SER A 449 -1.44 -25.77 1.47
CA SER A 449 -2.31 -26.95 1.58
C SER A 449 -2.39 -27.72 0.25
N GLN A 450 -2.58 -27.01 -0.87
CA GLN A 450 -2.58 -27.61 -2.21
C GLN A 450 -1.24 -28.29 -2.53
N ILE A 451 -0.10 -27.64 -2.22
CA ILE A 451 1.22 -28.25 -2.42
C ILE A 451 1.37 -29.52 -1.56
N ARG A 452 0.87 -29.52 -0.32
CA ARG A 452 0.92 -30.70 0.56
C ARG A 452 0.09 -31.86 -0.01
N GLU A 453 -1.11 -31.56 -0.52
CA GLU A 453 -1.97 -32.55 -1.17
C GLU A 453 -1.31 -33.12 -2.43
N THR A 454 -0.81 -32.26 -3.32
CA THR A 454 -0.09 -32.69 -4.53
C THR A 454 1.15 -33.52 -4.21
N ALA A 455 1.89 -33.18 -3.14
CA ALA A 455 3.03 -33.98 -2.69
C ALA A 455 2.62 -35.39 -2.25
N LEU A 456 1.52 -35.53 -1.52
CA LEU A 456 0.97 -36.83 -1.12
C LEU A 456 0.49 -37.65 -2.32
N GLU A 457 -0.21 -37.02 -3.26
CA GLU A 457 -0.63 -37.67 -4.52
C GLU A 457 0.59 -38.15 -5.31
N LEU A 458 1.63 -37.32 -5.42
CA LEU A 458 2.86 -37.65 -6.12
C LEU A 458 3.61 -38.81 -5.46
N ALA A 459 3.68 -38.84 -4.13
CA ALA A 459 4.27 -39.93 -3.38
C ALA A 459 3.50 -41.25 -3.58
N SER A 460 2.16 -41.19 -3.58
CA SER A 460 1.30 -42.35 -3.84
C SER A 460 1.48 -42.87 -5.26
N ALA A 461 1.46 -41.98 -6.25
CA ALA A 461 1.66 -42.35 -7.66
C ALA A 461 3.05 -42.96 -7.87
N ALA A 462 4.10 -42.40 -7.24
CA ALA A 462 5.44 -42.97 -7.31
C ALA A 462 5.51 -44.38 -6.71
N ALA A 463 4.84 -44.63 -5.58
CA ALA A 463 4.77 -45.95 -4.96
C ALA A 463 4.02 -46.97 -5.84
N GLU A 464 2.90 -46.57 -6.45
CA GLU A 464 2.14 -47.41 -7.38
C GLU A 464 2.95 -47.74 -8.63
N ILE A 465 3.60 -46.75 -9.24
CA ILE A 465 4.51 -46.97 -10.37
C ILE A 465 5.61 -47.95 -9.96
N GLN A 466 6.20 -47.80 -8.77
CA GLN A 466 7.26 -48.69 -8.30
C GLN A 466 6.78 -50.14 -8.15
N ALA A 467 5.57 -50.36 -7.63
CA ALA A 467 4.96 -51.69 -7.54
C ALA A 467 4.74 -52.32 -8.93
N ILE A 468 4.13 -51.56 -9.86
CA ILE A 468 3.91 -52.00 -11.25
C ILE A 468 5.25 -52.33 -11.93
N THR A 469 6.27 -51.52 -11.67
CA THR A 469 7.61 -51.71 -12.25
C THR A 469 8.26 -52.99 -11.74
N GLN A 470 8.12 -53.33 -10.46
CA GLN A 470 8.59 -54.61 -9.91
C GLN A 470 7.89 -55.81 -10.54
N GLU A 471 6.57 -55.73 -10.75
CA GLU A 471 5.81 -56.77 -11.46
C GLU A 471 6.29 -56.93 -12.91
N GLN A 472 6.57 -55.82 -13.60
CA GLN A 472 7.12 -55.85 -14.96
C GLN A 472 8.53 -56.45 -15.02
N GLU A 473 9.40 -56.16 -14.06
CA GLU A 473 10.74 -56.76 -13.98
C GLU A 473 10.64 -58.28 -13.86
N ALA A 474 9.78 -58.78 -12.96
CA ALA A 474 9.54 -60.21 -12.80
C ALA A 474 8.94 -60.86 -14.06
N ALA A 475 7.99 -60.17 -14.72
CA ALA A 475 7.40 -60.63 -15.97
C ALA A 475 8.43 -60.71 -17.11
N ALA A 476 9.33 -59.71 -17.23
CA ALA A 476 10.38 -59.70 -18.23
C ALA A 476 11.40 -60.84 -18.02
N GLU A 477 11.77 -61.13 -16.77
CA GLU A 477 12.65 -62.25 -16.42
C GLU A 477 12.00 -63.60 -16.75
N GLN A 478 10.72 -63.77 -16.42
CA GLN A 478 9.97 -64.97 -16.78
C GLN A 478 9.85 -65.13 -18.30
N GLN A 479 9.59 -64.04 -19.02
CA GLN A 479 9.51 -64.06 -20.48
C GLN A 479 10.86 -64.41 -21.12
N SER A 480 11.96 -63.87 -20.60
CA SER A 480 13.32 -64.21 -21.03
C SER A 480 13.61 -65.71 -20.88
N THR A 481 13.21 -66.30 -19.74
CA THR A 481 13.36 -67.74 -19.50
C THR A 481 12.54 -68.56 -20.51
N ARG A 482 11.28 -68.19 -20.73
CA ARG A 482 10.43 -68.85 -21.74
C ARG A 482 10.98 -68.71 -23.16
N MET A 483 11.58 -67.57 -23.51
CA MET A 483 12.22 -67.41 -24.82
C MET A 483 13.39 -68.37 -25.01
N LYS A 484 14.18 -68.63 -23.96
CA LYS A 484 15.26 -69.65 -24.02
C LYS A 484 14.70 -71.05 -24.25
N GLU A 485 13.62 -71.42 -23.58
CA GLU A 485 12.95 -72.72 -23.76
C GLU A 485 12.38 -72.89 -25.16
N ILE A 486 11.73 -71.85 -25.70
CA ILE A 486 11.19 -71.87 -27.06
C ILE A 486 12.33 -71.93 -28.08
N SER A 487 13.43 -71.20 -27.86
CA SER A 487 14.62 -71.28 -28.73
C SER A 487 15.15 -72.71 -28.80
N ALA A 488 15.33 -73.37 -27.66
CA ALA A 488 15.78 -74.76 -27.61
C ALA A 488 14.81 -75.71 -28.34
N THR A 489 13.50 -75.47 -28.22
CA THR A 489 12.47 -76.25 -28.93
C THR A 489 12.55 -76.05 -30.45
N VAL A 490 12.78 -74.82 -30.90
CA VAL A 490 12.93 -74.48 -32.32
C VAL A 490 14.21 -75.08 -32.90
N ASP A 491 15.30 -75.08 -32.16
CA ASP A 491 16.55 -75.72 -32.56
C ASP A 491 16.35 -77.25 -32.70
N GLY A 492 15.67 -77.88 -31.74
CA GLY A 492 15.31 -79.30 -31.81
C GLY A 492 14.37 -79.65 -32.97
N LEU A 493 13.45 -78.75 -33.33
CA LEU A 493 12.60 -78.90 -34.52
C LEU A 493 13.42 -78.82 -35.82
N ALA A 494 14.40 -77.92 -35.88
CA ALA A 494 15.27 -77.78 -37.04
C ALA A 494 16.13 -79.04 -37.26
N GLU A 495 16.69 -79.59 -36.18
CA GLU A 495 17.43 -80.85 -36.20
C GLU A 495 16.52 -82.02 -36.63
N SER A 496 15.32 -82.12 -36.05
CA SER A 496 14.35 -83.16 -36.40
C SER A 496 13.95 -83.11 -37.88
N ALA A 497 13.81 -81.91 -38.46
CA ALA A 497 13.51 -81.76 -39.87
C ALA A 497 14.66 -82.28 -40.76
N VAL A 498 15.92 -82.03 -40.40
CA VAL A 498 17.06 -82.59 -41.11
C VAL A 498 17.05 -84.13 -41.04
N ASP A 499 16.85 -84.68 -39.83
CA ASP A 499 16.85 -86.12 -39.59
C ASP A 499 15.72 -86.84 -40.37
N ILE A 500 14.52 -86.26 -40.41
CA ILE A 500 13.38 -86.78 -41.18
C ILE A 500 13.68 -86.73 -42.68
N SER A 501 14.29 -85.65 -43.18
CA SER A 501 14.63 -85.51 -44.59
C SER A 501 15.66 -86.56 -45.03
N GLU A 502 16.67 -86.82 -44.21
CA GLU A 502 17.68 -87.87 -44.48
C GLU A 502 17.04 -89.26 -44.51
N ARG A 503 16.17 -89.56 -43.53
CA ARG A 503 15.44 -90.84 -43.48
C ARG A 503 14.52 -91.01 -44.69
N ALA A 504 13.82 -89.96 -45.11
CA ALA A 504 12.98 -90.00 -46.30
C ALA A 504 13.79 -90.27 -47.57
N ALA A 505 14.99 -89.68 -47.70
CA ALA A 505 15.90 -89.97 -48.80
C ALA A 505 16.39 -91.44 -48.80
N GLY A 506 16.62 -92.00 -47.61
CA GLY A 506 16.90 -93.43 -47.44
C GLY A 506 15.76 -94.31 -47.93
N VAL A 507 14.53 -94.05 -47.48
CA VAL A 507 13.32 -94.79 -47.92
C VAL A 507 13.11 -94.70 -49.43
N LEU A 508 13.36 -93.53 -50.03
CA LEU A 508 13.29 -93.36 -51.48
C LEU A 508 14.29 -94.26 -52.21
N THR A 509 15.53 -94.30 -51.72
CA THR A 509 16.59 -95.16 -52.27
C THR A 509 16.21 -96.64 -52.17
N ASP A 510 15.71 -97.07 -51.01
CA ASP A 510 15.29 -98.46 -50.79
C ASP A 510 14.10 -98.84 -51.69
N ALA A 511 13.14 -97.93 -51.86
CA ALA A 511 11.98 -98.14 -52.73
C ALA A 511 12.39 -98.27 -54.22
N ASP A 512 13.31 -97.43 -54.70
CA ASP A 512 13.83 -97.51 -56.07
C ASP A 512 14.63 -98.80 -56.30
N GLN A 513 15.42 -99.24 -55.31
CA GLN A 513 16.13 -100.52 -55.35
C GLN A 513 15.15 -101.72 -55.37
N ALA A 514 14.11 -101.69 -54.55
CA ALA A 514 13.08 -102.73 -54.50
C ALA A 514 12.30 -102.82 -55.82
N ALA A 515 11.96 -101.68 -56.42
CA ALA A 515 11.33 -101.60 -57.73
C ALA A 515 12.22 -102.22 -58.82
N GLY A 516 13.51 -101.87 -58.86
CA GLY A 516 14.46 -102.45 -59.81
C GLY A 516 14.65 -103.96 -59.64
N ALA A 517 14.74 -104.44 -58.39
CA ALA A 517 14.83 -105.87 -58.09
C ALA A 517 13.57 -106.64 -58.53
N THR A 518 12.39 -106.03 -58.34
CA THR A 518 11.10 -106.62 -58.72
C THR A 518 10.94 -106.70 -60.24
N GLN A 519 11.34 -105.65 -60.98
CA GLN A 519 11.37 -105.69 -62.45
C GLN A 519 12.32 -106.78 -62.98
N ALA A 520 13.49 -106.93 -62.36
CA ALA A 520 14.43 -108.00 -62.74
C ALA A 520 13.86 -109.40 -62.44
N ALA A 521 13.09 -109.56 -61.36
CA ALA A 521 12.41 -110.82 -61.03
C ALA A 521 11.29 -111.12 -62.03
N GLU A 522 10.46 -110.14 -62.36
CA GLU A 522 9.39 -110.25 -63.36
C GLU A 522 9.96 -110.72 -64.72
N ALA A 523 11.03 -110.10 -65.21
CA ALA A 523 11.68 -110.49 -66.46
C ALA A 523 12.16 -111.95 -66.46
N ARG A 524 12.68 -112.45 -65.33
CA ARG A 524 13.09 -113.86 -65.18
C ARG A 524 11.91 -114.82 -65.15
N ILE A 525 10.80 -114.43 -64.51
CA ILE A 525 9.58 -115.24 -64.46
C ILE A 525 8.94 -115.34 -65.85
N VAL A 526 8.89 -114.24 -66.61
CA VAL A 526 8.40 -114.23 -68.00
C VAL A 526 9.26 -115.15 -68.86
N ALA A 527 10.59 -115.06 -68.76
CA ALA A 527 11.49 -115.97 -69.48
C ALA A 527 11.30 -117.45 -69.09
N LEU A 528 11.01 -117.74 -67.82
CA LEU A 528 10.67 -119.09 -67.36
C LEU A 528 9.37 -119.59 -67.99
N GLY A 529 8.35 -118.73 -68.08
CA GLY A 529 7.08 -119.04 -68.75
C GLY A 529 7.27 -119.36 -70.24
N GLU A 530 8.10 -118.59 -70.94
CA GLU A 530 8.44 -118.86 -72.35
C GLU A 530 9.19 -120.20 -72.50
N GLN A 531 10.13 -120.50 -71.60
CA GLN A 531 10.83 -121.79 -71.59
C GLN A 531 9.88 -122.96 -71.33
N ALA A 532 8.95 -122.82 -70.39
CA ALA A 532 7.93 -123.83 -70.10
C ALA A 532 7.04 -124.10 -71.32
N ALA A 533 6.58 -123.04 -72.02
CA ALA A 533 5.81 -123.17 -73.25
C ALA A 533 6.58 -123.91 -74.35
N GLY A 534 7.89 -123.64 -74.50
CA GLY A 534 8.77 -124.37 -75.42
C GLY A 534 8.89 -125.87 -75.10
N ILE A 535 8.96 -126.23 -73.81
CA ILE A 535 8.94 -127.65 -73.39
C ILE A 535 7.58 -128.28 -73.72
N GLY A 536 6.48 -127.55 -73.54
CA GLY A 536 5.14 -127.99 -73.91
C GLY A 536 5.02 -128.38 -75.38
N GLU A 537 5.62 -127.60 -76.29
CA GLU A 537 5.67 -127.93 -77.72
C GLU A 537 6.48 -129.21 -78.00
N LEU A 538 7.61 -129.40 -77.32
CA LEU A 538 8.42 -130.62 -77.44
C LEU A 538 7.63 -131.85 -76.97
N LEU A 539 6.89 -131.74 -75.87
CA LEU A 539 6.05 -132.83 -75.36
C LEU A 539 4.94 -133.22 -76.33
N LEU A 540 4.32 -132.27 -77.04
CA LEU A 540 3.36 -132.56 -78.10
C LEU A 540 3.99 -133.42 -79.21
N ARG A 541 5.21 -133.08 -79.63
CA ARG A 541 5.95 -133.88 -80.62
C ARG A 541 6.29 -135.28 -80.10
N ILE A 542 6.67 -135.41 -78.83
CA ILE A 542 6.95 -136.72 -78.20
C ILE A 542 5.68 -137.57 -78.13
N ARG A 543 4.54 -136.96 -77.77
CA ARG A 543 3.24 -137.64 -77.77
C ARG A 543 2.86 -138.12 -79.17
N ASP A 544 3.04 -137.28 -80.19
CA ASP A 544 2.80 -137.69 -81.58
C ASP A 544 3.67 -138.88 -81.99
N ILE A 545 4.94 -138.94 -81.54
CA ILE A 545 5.83 -140.09 -81.76
C ILE A 545 5.31 -141.33 -81.02
N ALA A 546 4.87 -141.17 -79.77
CA ALA A 546 4.31 -142.27 -78.98
C ALA A 546 3.03 -142.82 -79.61
N ASP A 547 2.08 -141.95 -80.01
CA ASP A 547 0.84 -142.33 -80.68
C ASP A 547 1.11 -143.03 -82.02
N ARG A 548 2.09 -142.55 -82.80
CA ARG A 548 2.54 -143.24 -84.04
C ARG A 548 3.19 -144.59 -83.73
N SER A 549 3.95 -144.69 -82.65
CA SER A 549 4.60 -145.94 -82.22
C SER A 549 3.58 -146.97 -81.73
N ASP A 550 2.53 -146.54 -81.05
CA ASP A 550 1.39 -147.36 -80.65
C ASP A 550 0.64 -147.91 -81.87
N LEU A 551 0.37 -147.06 -82.86
CA LEU A 551 -0.22 -147.49 -84.14
C LEU A 551 0.69 -148.46 -84.91
N LEU A 552 2.00 -148.21 -84.93
CA LEU A 552 2.98 -149.10 -85.56
C LEU A 552 3.00 -150.47 -84.86
N ALA A 553 2.97 -150.47 -83.53
CA ALA A 553 2.91 -151.67 -82.71
C ALA A 553 1.59 -152.44 -82.89
N LEU A 554 0.46 -151.74 -83.01
CA LEU A 554 -0.84 -152.33 -83.33
C LEU A 554 -0.82 -153.03 -84.70
N ASN A 555 -0.28 -152.38 -85.72
CA ASN A 555 -0.10 -152.95 -87.06
C ASN A 555 0.84 -154.18 -87.01
N GLY A 556 1.93 -154.09 -86.24
CA GLY A 556 2.86 -155.20 -86.01
C GLY A 556 2.21 -156.40 -85.31
N SER A 557 1.35 -156.16 -84.31
CA SER A 557 0.60 -157.21 -83.62
C SER A 557 -0.41 -157.90 -84.54
N LEU A 558 -1.08 -157.14 -85.43
CA LEU A 558 -2.00 -157.69 -86.42
C LEU A 558 -1.29 -158.58 -87.44
N GLU A 559 -0.15 -158.12 -87.96
CA GLU A 559 0.63 -158.89 -88.94
C GLU A 559 1.29 -160.12 -88.31
N ALA A 560 1.73 -160.03 -87.06
CA ALA A 560 2.20 -161.18 -86.28
C ALA A 560 1.09 -162.22 -86.05
N THR A 561 -0.16 -161.77 -85.84
CA THR A 561 -1.33 -162.66 -85.73
C THR A 561 -1.63 -163.34 -87.06
N ARG A 562 -1.49 -162.62 -88.19
CA ARG A 562 -1.65 -163.18 -89.55
C ARG A 562 -0.58 -164.23 -89.90
N ALA A 563 0.64 -164.08 -89.39
CA ALA A 563 1.75 -165.00 -89.64
C ALA A 563 1.72 -166.31 -88.81
N GLY A 564 0.77 -166.46 -87.88
CA GLY A 564 0.60 -167.70 -87.10
C GLY A 564 1.79 -168.05 -86.20
N GLU A 565 2.24 -169.31 -86.21
CA GLU A 565 3.36 -169.81 -85.39
C GLU A 565 4.68 -169.06 -85.65
N ALA A 566 4.95 -168.64 -86.89
CA ALA A 566 6.15 -167.90 -87.28
C ALA A 566 6.19 -166.45 -86.75
N GLY A 567 5.03 -165.89 -86.37
CA GLY A 567 4.88 -164.52 -85.90
C GLY A 567 5.06 -164.31 -84.40
N ARG A 568 5.21 -165.36 -83.58
CA ARG A 568 5.22 -165.25 -82.10
C ARG A 568 6.29 -164.28 -81.55
N GLY A 569 7.50 -164.29 -82.11
CA GLY A 569 8.56 -163.36 -81.69
C GLY A 569 8.24 -161.90 -82.04
N PHE A 570 7.64 -161.66 -83.21
CA PHE A 570 7.18 -160.34 -83.63
C PHE A 570 5.99 -159.84 -82.79
N ALA A 571 5.06 -160.72 -82.42
CA ALA A 571 3.95 -160.38 -81.54
C ALA A 571 4.42 -159.89 -80.16
N LEU A 572 5.45 -160.52 -79.59
CA LEU A 572 6.04 -160.09 -78.32
C LEU A 572 6.70 -158.71 -78.43
N VAL A 573 7.48 -158.47 -79.50
CA VAL A 573 8.12 -157.17 -79.75
C VAL A 573 7.06 -156.07 -79.97
N ALA A 574 6.00 -156.38 -80.71
CA ALA A 574 4.87 -155.46 -80.92
C ALA A 574 4.16 -155.13 -79.60
N ALA A 575 3.88 -156.13 -78.74
CA ALA A 575 3.27 -155.90 -77.43
C ALA A 575 4.15 -155.04 -76.50
N GLU A 576 5.47 -155.27 -76.47
CA GLU A 576 6.39 -154.46 -75.66
C GLU A 576 6.54 -153.04 -76.21
N THR A 577 6.56 -152.86 -77.53
CA THR A 577 6.58 -151.54 -78.19
C THR A 577 5.31 -150.75 -77.88
N ARG A 578 4.15 -151.40 -77.92
CA ARG A 578 2.86 -150.82 -77.54
C ARG A 578 2.88 -150.36 -76.07
N ARG A 579 3.32 -151.23 -75.17
CA ARG A 579 3.44 -150.93 -73.73
C ARG A 579 4.45 -149.82 -73.44
N LEU A 580 5.49 -149.68 -74.25
CA LEU A 580 6.43 -148.56 -74.17
C LEU A 580 5.76 -147.26 -74.64
N ALA A 581 5.04 -147.28 -75.76
CA ALA A 581 4.30 -146.13 -76.26
C ALA A 581 3.24 -145.64 -75.26
N GLU A 582 2.43 -146.55 -74.69
CA GLU A 582 1.45 -146.24 -73.64
C GLU A 582 2.13 -145.62 -72.40
N ARG A 583 3.30 -146.15 -71.97
CA ARG A 583 4.09 -145.58 -70.87
C ARG A 583 4.62 -144.18 -71.20
N VAL A 584 5.15 -143.97 -72.40
CA VAL A 584 5.65 -142.66 -72.85
C VAL A 584 4.51 -141.65 -72.88
N SER A 585 3.34 -141.99 -73.42
CA SER A 585 2.16 -141.10 -73.43
C SER A 585 1.66 -140.76 -72.03
N ALA A 586 1.67 -141.72 -71.10
CA ALA A 586 1.35 -141.46 -69.70
C ALA A 586 2.35 -140.47 -69.07
N THR A 587 3.65 -140.70 -69.21
CA THR A 587 4.69 -139.80 -68.70
C THR A 587 4.61 -138.40 -69.33
N VAL A 588 4.32 -138.29 -70.64
CA VAL A 588 4.13 -137.00 -71.29
C VAL A 588 2.94 -136.24 -70.69
N ASN A 589 1.84 -136.92 -70.38
CA ASN A 589 0.69 -136.27 -69.72
C ASN A 589 1.02 -135.81 -68.30
N ASP A 590 1.78 -136.59 -67.53
CA ASP A 590 2.25 -136.20 -66.19
C ASP A 590 3.13 -134.95 -66.25
N VAL A 591 4.13 -134.92 -67.15
CA VAL A 591 5.01 -133.75 -67.34
C VAL A 591 4.22 -132.54 -67.85
N ARG A 592 3.20 -132.75 -68.69
CA ARG A 592 2.30 -131.67 -69.14
C ARG A 592 1.48 -131.09 -67.98
N GLY A 593 1.03 -131.92 -67.04
CA GLY A 593 0.40 -131.45 -65.80
C GLY A 593 1.34 -130.56 -64.99
N MET A 594 2.58 -131.02 -64.78
CA MET A 594 3.61 -130.22 -64.08
C MET A 594 3.93 -128.89 -64.79
N LEU A 595 3.93 -128.86 -66.13
CA LEU A 595 4.09 -127.62 -66.89
C LEU A 595 2.92 -126.66 -66.70
N GLY A 596 1.68 -127.17 -66.67
CA GLY A 596 0.50 -126.35 -66.36
C GLY A 596 0.58 -125.72 -64.97
N ASP A 597 1.09 -126.46 -63.98
CA ASP A 597 1.35 -125.92 -62.64
C ASP A 597 2.44 -124.84 -62.65
N ILE A 598 3.52 -125.02 -63.43
CA ILE A 598 4.60 -124.03 -63.59
C ILE A 598 4.08 -122.76 -64.29
N GLU A 599 3.28 -122.89 -65.34
CA GLU A 599 2.65 -121.77 -66.05
C GLU A 599 1.72 -120.99 -65.11
N GLY A 600 0.86 -121.69 -64.37
CA GLY A 600 -0.03 -121.09 -63.39
C GLY A 600 0.74 -120.37 -62.26
N ALA A 601 1.78 -121.00 -61.72
CA ALA A 601 2.64 -120.39 -60.72
C ALA A 601 3.40 -119.17 -61.25
N SER A 602 3.87 -119.21 -62.51
CA SER A 602 4.56 -118.10 -63.15
C SER A 602 3.62 -116.91 -63.37
N ALA A 603 2.39 -117.14 -63.84
CA ALA A 603 1.39 -116.09 -64.01
C ALA A 603 0.99 -115.43 -62.68
N ALA A 604 0.82 -116.23 -61.63
CA ALA A 604 0.59 -115.72 -60.27
C ALA A 604 1.78 -114.89 -59.77
N ALA A 605 3.01 -115.34 -60.02
CA ALA A 605 4.22 -114.63 -59.64
C ALA A 605 4.38 -113.30 -60.39
N VAL A 606 4.06 -113.22 -61.69
CA VAL A 606 4.04 -111.97 -62.46
C VAL A 606 3.04 -110.96 -61.87
N THR A 607 1.85 -111.43 -61.49
CA THR A 607 0.83 -110.57 -60.86
C THR A 607 1.34 -110.03 -59.52
N ALA A 608 1.97 -110.89 -58.70
CA ALA A 608 2.54 -110.49 -57.42
C ALA A 608 3.72 -109.51 -57.58
N THR A 609 4.55 -109.65 -58.63
CA THR A 609 5.61 -108.69 -58.93
C THR A 609 5.06 -107.35 -59.42
N ALA A 610 4.00 -107.34 -60.24
CA ALA A 610 3.35 -106.11 -60.67
C ALA A 610 2.77 -105.32 -59.48
N ASP A 611 2.09 -106.01 -58.55
CA ASP A 611 1.61 -105.41 -57.31
C ASP A 611 2.75 -104.87 -56.44
N SER A 612 3.86 -105.62 -56.33
CA SER A 612 5.04 -105.20 -55.56
C SER A 612 5.73 -103.97 -56.16
N LEU A 613 5.77 -103.88 -57.49
CA LEU A 613 6.29 -102.70 -58.20
C LEU A 613 5.42 -101.47 -57.92
N SER A 614 4.09 -101.61 -58.02
CA SER A 614 3.14 -100.54 -57.72
C SER A 614 3.27 -100.04 -56.27
N ARG A 615 3.44 -100.95 -55.30
CA ARG A 615 3.69 -100.59 -53.89
C ARG A 615 5.02 -99.88 -53.69
N SER A 616 6.07 -100.31 -54.38
CA SER A 616 7.39 -99.67 -54.31
C SER A 616 7.34 -98.24 -54.87
N GLN A 617 6.66 -98.04 -55.99
CA GLN A 617 6.42 -96.70 -56.56
C GLN A 617 5.62 -95.81 -55.61
N SER A 618 4.55 -96.33 -55.01
CA SER A 618 3.75 -95.59 -54.01
C SER A 618 4.58 -95.21 -52.78
N THR A 619 5.51 -96.07 -52.37
CA THR A 619 6.44 -95.81 -51.26
C THR A 619 7.44 -94.71 -51.62
N ALA A 620 7.98 -94.75 -52.84
CA ALA A 620 8.87 -93.71 -53.36
C ALA A 620 8.17 -92.33 -53.44
N ASP A 621 6.93 -92.29 -53.92
CA ASP A 621 6.14 -91.05 -53.97
C ASP A 621 5.82 -90.52 -52.57
N GLY A 622 5.50 -91.40 -51.63
CA GLY A 622 5.32 -91.04 -50.22
C GLY A 622 6.59 -90.42 -49.61
N ALA A 623 7.76 -91.02 -49.86
CA ALA A 623 9.04 -90.52 -49.39
C ALA A 623 9.38 -89.14 -50.00
N ARG A 624 9.13 -88.92 -51.29
CA ARG A 624 9.30 -87.61 -51.95
C ARG A 624 8.40 -86.54 -51.33
N SER A 625 7.15 -86.89 -51.06
CA SER A 625 6.18 -85.99 -50.41
C SER A 625 6.64 -85.59 -49.00
N ILE A 626 7.09 -86.56 -48.20
CA ILE A 626 7.65 -86.31 -46.86
C ILE A 626 8.84 -85.36 -46.96
N SER A 627 9.81 -85.65 -47.84
CA SER A 627 10.98 -84.78 -48.02
C SER A 627 10.61 -83.33 -48.39
N GLY A 628 9.65 -83.14 -49.29
CA GLY A 628 9.16 -81.81 -49.67
C GLY A 628 8.51 -81.05 -48.50
N VAL A 629 7.62 -81.71 -47.75
CA VAL A 629 6.98 -81.10 -46.57
C VAL A 629 8.00 -80.77 -45.49
N THR A 630 8.95 -81.67 -45.24
CA THR A 630 9.99 -81.48 -44.23
C THR A 630 10.97 -80.37 -44.60
N GLN A 631 11.29 -80.21 -45.90
CA GLN A 631 12.09 -79.08 -46.37
C GLN A 631 11.40 -77.74 -46.10
N GLN A 632 10.09 -77.64 -46.42
CA GLN A 632 9.29 -76.45 -46.12
C GLN A 632 9.26 -76.17 -44.62
N GLN A 633 9.02 -77.21 -43.80
CA GLN A 633 9.03 -77.09 -42.35
C GLN A 633 10.38 -76.56 -41.83
N GLY A 634 11.50 -76.99 -42.40
CA GLY A 634 12.82 -76.46 -42.06
C GLY A 634 12.98 -74.96 -42.38
N GLU A 635 12.41 -74.46 -43.48
CA GLU A 635 12.39 -73.02 -43.78
C GLU A 635 11.50 -72.23 -42.81
N ASP A 636 10.34 -72.77 -42.47
CA ASP A 636 9.40 -72.17 -41.52
C ASP A 636 10.04 -72.09 -40.13
N THR A 637 10.71 -73.16 -39.67
CA THR A 637 11.45 -73.19 -38.40
C THR A 637 12.57 -72.14 -38.36
N ARG A 638 13.33 -71.93 -39.45
CA ARG A 638 14.32 -70.85 -39.53
C ARG A 638 13.68 -69.46 -39.45
N THR A 639 12.48 -69.30 -40.00
CA THR A 639 11.73 -68.04 -39.91
C THR A 639 11.24 -67.77 -38.49
N VAL A 640 10.75 -68.81 -37.79
CA VAL A 640 10.41 -68.74 -36.37
C VAL A 640 11.64 -68.40 -35.52
N SER A 641 12.78 -69.03 -35.76
CA SER A 641 14.05 -68.73 -35.07
C SER A 641 14.44 -67.25 -35.20
N ARG A 642 14.39 -66.68 -36.42
CA ARG A 642 14.64 -65.24 -36.63
C ARG A 642 13.60 -64.34 -35.95
N ALA A 643 12.34 -64.78 -35.84
CA ALA A 643 11.33 -64.05 -35.09
C ALA A 643 11.61 -64.06 -33.59
N LEU A 644 12.08 -65.18 -33.03
CA LEU A 644 12.44 -65.29 -31.62
C LEU A 644 13.59 -64.37 -31.22
N VAL A 645 14.59 -64.17 -32.08
CA VAL A 645 15.66 -63.19 -31.82
C VAL A 645 15.07 -61.79 -31.63
N ARG A 646 14.16 -61.36 -32.51
CA ARG A 646 13.49 -60.05 -32.40
C ARG A 646 12.62 -59.93 -31.15
N VAL A 647 11.93 -61.01 -30.76
CA VAL A 647 11.15 -61.03 -29.51
C VAL A 647 12.09 -60.91 -28.31
N THR A 648 13.22 -61.60 -28.31
CA THR A 648 14.22 -61.54 -27.23
C THR A 648 14.83 -60.14 -27.10
N GLU A 649 15.15 -59.49 -28.22
CA GLU A 649 15.56 -58.07 -28.24
C GLU A 649 14.47 -57.17 -27.66
N GLY A 650 13.20 -57.41 -28.01
CA GLY A 650 12.05 -56.69 -27.45
C GLY A 650 11.91 -56.85 -25.93
N VAL A 651 12.09 -58.07 -25.40
CA VAL A 651 12.10 -58.34 -23.95
C VAL A 651 13.25 -57.59 -23.26
N SER A 652 14.44 -57.59 -23.86
CA SER A 652 15.59 -56.86 -23.33
C SER A 652 15.33 -55.34 -23.31
N SER A 653 14.78 -54.80 -24.40
CA SER A 653 14.39 -53.38 -24.46
C SER A 653 13.32 -53.03 -23.43
N SER A 654 12.36 -53.93 -23.19
CA SER A 654 11.34 -53.75 -22.16
C SER A 654 11.97 -53.67 -20.77
N ALA A 655 12.92 -54.56 -20.45
CA ALA A 655 13.61 -54.54 -19.16
C ALA A 655 14.40 -53.23 -18.94
N VAL A 656 15.04 -52.68 -19.98
CA VAL A 656 15.71 -51.37 -19.92
C VAL A 656 14.69 -50.25 -19.66
N ALA A 657 13.56 -50.25 -20.37
CA ALA A 657 12.51 -49.25 -20.18
C ALA A 657 11.90 -49.32 -18.76
N THR A 658 11.65 -50.52 -18.25
CA THR A 658 11.19 -50.75 -16.88
C THR A 658 12.21 -50.20 -15.86
N SER A 659 13.51 -50.41 -16.08
CA SER A 659 14.56 -49.84 -15.23
C SER A 659 14.58 -48.30 -15.22
N GLN A 660 14.35 -47.67 -16.38
CA GLN A 660 14.23 -46.21 -16.49
C GLN A 660 12.98 -45.68 -15.78
N THR A 661 11.84 -46.39 -15.89
CA THR A 661 10.61 -46.07 -15.18
C THR A 661 10.81 -46.16 -13.66
N ARG A 662 11.57 -47.15 -13.17
CA ARG A 662 11.93 -47.23 -11.74
C ARG A 662 12.69 -45.99 -11.28
N ALA A 663 13.70 -45.58 -12.03
CA ALA A 663 14.48 -44.38 -11.72
C ALA A 663 13.62 -43.10 -11.73
N ALA A 664 12.68 -43.00 -12.68
CA ALA A 664 11.72 -41.91 -12.72
C ALA A 664 10.80 -41.89 -11.50
N ALA A 665 10.27 -43.05 -11.08
CA ALA A 665 9.45 -43.18 -9.88
C ALA A 665 10.22 -42.78 -8.60
N GLU A 666 11.48 -43.21 -8.48
CA GLU A 666 12.37 -42.77 -7.39
C GLU A 666 12.56 -41.24 -7.40
N GLY A 667 12.71 -40.64 -8.59
CA GLY A 667 12.77 -39.19 -8.75
C GLY A 667 11.49 -38.46 -8.33
N LEU A 668 10.31 -38.99 -8.69
CA LEU A 668 9.01 -38.44 -8.26
C LEU A 668 8.84 -38.52 -6.74
N ARG A 669 9.25 -39.65 -6.14
CA ARG A 669 9.24 -39.82 -4.68
C ARG A 669 10.13 -38.78 -3.98
N ALA A 670 11.34 -38.56 -4.50
CA ALA A 670 12.25 -37.54 -3.97
C ALA A 670 11.67 -36.11 -4.12
N GLN A 671 10.98 -35.81 -5.24
CA GLN A 671 10.30 -34.53 -5.42
C GLN A 671 9.13 -34.36 -4.43
N ALA A 672 8.35 -35.40 -4.20
CA ALA A 672 7.27 -35.39 -3.22
C ALA A 672 7.81 -35.13 -1.80
N GLU A 673 8.89 -35.83 -1.40
CA GLU A 673 9.57 -35.60 -0.12
C GLU A 673 10.12 -34.16 -0.01
N ALA A 674 10.67 -33.60 -1.09
CA ALA A 674 11.16 -32.22 -1.11
C ALA A 674 10.02 -31.20 -0.94
N LEU A 675 8.88 -31.40 -1.62
CA LEU A 675 7.69 -30.55 -1.45
C LEU A 675 7.11 -30.66 -0.04
N GLU A 676 7.07 -31.86 0.53
CA GLU A 676 6.67 -32.07 1.93
C GLU A 676 7.62 -31.34 2.89
N ALA A 677 8.92 -31.41 2.67
CA ALA A 677 9.92 -30.73 3.50
C ALA A 677 9.79 -29.20 3.43
N ILE A 678 9.48 -28.63 2.26
CA ILE A 678 9.23 -27.19 2.08
C ILE A 678 7.94 -26.79 2.81
N THR A 679 6.84 -27.52 2.59
CA THR A 679 5.56 -27.20 3.21
C THR A 679 5.57 -27.38 4.73
N ARG A 680 6.38 -28.30 5.27
CA ARG A 680 6.57 -28.50 6.73
C ARG A 680 7.21 -27.29 7.43
N GLN A 681 7.86 -26.38 6.70
CA GLN A 681 8.35 -25.11 7.26
C GLN A 681 7.22 -24.12 7.55
N PHE A 682 6.01 -24.37 7.02
CA PHE A 682 4.84 -23.54 7.23
C PHE A 682 3.87 -24.17 8.24
N GLU A 683 3.51 -23.43 9.27
CA GLU A 683 2.50 -23.81 10.25
C GLU A 683 1.14 -23.30 9.76
N VAL A 684 0.28 -24.21 9.33
CA VAL A 684 -1.02 -23.88 8.70
C VAL A 684 -2.20 -24.06 9.68
N ASP A 685 -2.03 -24.87 10.72
CA ASP A 685 -3.07 -25.27 11.69
C ASP A 685 -2.70 -24.91 13.15
#